data_AF-F2R7V2-F1
#
_entry.id   AF-F2R7V2-F1
#
_cell.length_a   1.000
_cell.length_b   1.000
_cell.length_c   1.000
_cell.angle_alpha   90.00
_cell.angle_beta   90.00
_cell.angle_gamma   90.00
#
_symmetry.space_group_name_H-M   'P 1'
#
loop_
_entity.id
_entity.type
_entity.pdbx_description
1 polymer ?
#
loop_
_entity_poly.entity_id
_entity_poly.type
_entity_poly.pdbx_seq_one_letter_code
_entity_poly.pdbx_strand_id
1 'polypeptide(L)'
;HRTPTPDPSPHHLGTTGPAPSPRQPGTTVAEPCTPQPGTTVPEPGAYAARATGPESGAYAARATGPESGTYPARSTGPEAGGHQSRVAGTDQGGHHAPASGPADPTVPRQHTGPYDPRPHRPVADVDPLDDPDPQRAADAAATENLLRCWVREKNLPTPGSTTLRIPLDASGTALLVPVRYWSPTGWHRFGAPSLEGLPATVPTVDAVTVAALLSRETGRPEGTDLVGRVADSTRRTAEFLTERRHRPQPHPDADLFLAAEQSLLLGHPLHPTPKSREGLSDAEARLYSPELHGSFPLHWLAVDSSLLASDSAWTEQGRPVSAEQLALGLAEGLPVPAGTAPLPVHPWQARELLHRPDIRALLDAGLLHDLGPHGSSWHPTSSVRTVHRPGARAMLKLSLGLRITNSRRENLRKELHRGVEVHRLLRTGLVDEWQAAHPGFDIVRDPAWLAVDAPDGTPVPGLDLMVRHNPFGPSDDAVCIASLTAPRPWPGSTTMRSRLADVIGRLAARTGRPTTAVSAEWFLRYLDQVVRPVLWLDGHAGIALEAHQQNTLVLLDPDGWPVGGRYRDNQGYYFRESHRSELESRLPGIGAHSDTFVSDQITDERFAYYLGINNVLGLIGAFGAQHLADERVLLAALRSFLTSAISLGSPLPHRLLEAATLRSKANLLTRLHGMDELVGPVDTQSVYVTVTNPLRS
;
A
#
# COMPACT_ATOMS: atom_id res chain seq x y z
N HIS A 1 -5.81 -42.75 -47.19
CA HIS A 1 -6.06 -44.15 -46.83
C HIS A 1 -6.98 -44.19 -45.61
N ARG A 2 -8.22 -44.66 -45.82
CA ARG A 2 -9.23 -45.22 -44.90
C ARG A 2 -9.69 -44.43 -43.66
N THR A 3 -10.83 -43.75 -43.81
CA THR A 3 -12.00 -43.79 -42.90
C THR A 3 -12.61 -45.21 -42.81
N PRO A 4 -13.43 -45.49 -41.79
CA PRO A 4 -14.88 -45.48 -42.02
C PRO A 4 -15.75 -44.99 -40.81
N THR A 5 -16.76 -44.16 -41.12
CA THR A 5 -18.11 -44.13 -40.49
C THR A 5 -18.99 -45.24 -41.16
N PRO A 6 -20.25 -45.59 -40.75
CA PRO A 6 -21.33 -44.70 -40.27
C PRO A 6 -22.42 -45.34 -39.31
N ASP A 7 -23.27 -44.57 -38.61
CA ASP A 7 -24.72 -44.28 -38.86
C ASP A 7 -25.72 -44.99 -37.87
N PRO A 8 -27.06 -44.74 -37.87
CA PRO A 8 -27.74 -43.84 -36.91
C PRO A 8 -29.10 -44.37 -36.32
N SER A 9 -29.89 -43.45 -35.70
CA SER A 9 -31.39 -43.45 -35.56
C SER A 9 -32.06 -44.03 -34.27
N PRO A 10 -33.38 -43.81 -34.00
CA PRO A 10 -34.12 -42.53 -33.85
C PRO A 10 -35.29 -42.51 -32.78
N HIS A 11 -35.97 -41.35 -32.66
CA HIS A 11 -37.41 -41.08 -32.32
C HIS A 11 -38.08 -41.38 -30.94
N HIS A 12 -38.65 -40.32 -30.32
CA HIS A 12 -40.10 -40.05 -30.05
C HIS A 12 -40.22 -38.71 -29.28
N LEU A 13 -40.84 -37.59 -29.72
CA LEU A 13 -42.22 -37.19 -30.09
C LEU A 13 -43.29 -37.17 -28.97
N GLY A 14 -43.82 -35.95 -28.72
CA GLY A 14 -45.13 -35.63 -28.10
C GLY A 14 -45.04 -35.02 -26.70
N THR A 15 -45.69 -33.91 -26.31
CA THR A 15 -46.84 -33.17 -26.87
C THR A 15 -46.97 -31.77 -26.22
N THR A 16 -47.41 -30.82 -27.06
CA THR A 16 -48.14 -29.55 -26.86
C THR A 16 -49.07 -29.47 -25.63
N GLY A 17 -49.06 -28.43 -24.78
CA GLY A 17 -49.66 -27.07 -24.93
C GLY A 17 -50.68 -26.83 -23.78
N PRO A 18 -51.37 -25.67 -23.60
CA PRO A 18 -51.12 -24.28 -24.02
C PRO A 18 -51.19 -23.25 -22.85
N ALA A 19 -50.86 -21.99 -23.15
CA ALA A 19 -51.16 -20.82 -22.30
C ALA A 19 -52.63 -20.38 -22.41
N PRO A 20 -53.13 -19.58 -21.44
CA PRO A 20 -53.62 -18.25 -21.81
C PRO A 20 -53.31 -17.14 -20.77
N SER A 21 -53.14 -15.91 -21.25
CA SER A 21 -53.14 -14.64 -20.48
C SER A 21 -54.58 -14.12 -20.27
N PRO A 22 -54.87 -12.89 -19.76
CA PRO A 22 -54.21 -11.99 -18.80
C PRO A 22 -55.18 -11.50 -17.67
N ARG A 23 -54.71 -10.79 -16.62
CA ARG A 23 -55.43 -9.71 -15.88
C ARG A 23 -54.64 -9.19 -14.65
N GLN A 24 -54.51 -7.87 -14.52
CA GLN A 24 -54.27 -7.08 -13.29
C GLN A 24 -55.63 -6.50 -12.81
N PRO A 25 -55.74 -5.70 -11.71
CA PRO A 25 -55.00 -5.60 -10.44
C PRO A 25 -55.95 -5.67 -9.20
N GLY A 26 -55.43 -5.72 -7.97
CA GLY A 26 -56.28 -5.60 -6.77
C GLY A 26 -55.52 -5.50 -5.44
N THR A 27 -55.67 -4.36 -4.78
CA THR A 27 -55.28 -4.02 -3.40
C THR A 27 -56.07 -4.83 -2.37
N THR A 28 -55.46 -5.21 -1.24
CA THR A 28 -56.17 -5.32 0.04
C THR A 28 -55.23 -5.27 1.26
N VAL A 29 -55.76 -4.62 2.29
CA VAL A 29 -55.22 -4.28 3.62
C VAL A 29 -55.63 -5.36 4.64
N ALA A 30 -54.81 -5.63 5.66
CA ALA A 30 -55.18 -5.73 7.10
C ALA A 30 -54.17 -6.57 7.92
N GLU A 31 -53.42 -5.89 8.81
CA GLU A 31 -53.45 -5.96 10.29
C GLU A 31 -53.54 -7.30 11.08
N PRO A 32 -53.19 -7.33 12.39
CA PRO A 32 -52.08 -8.13 12.91
C PRO A 32 -52.51 -9.30 13.83
N CYS A 33 -51.61 -10.28 14.02
CA CYS A 33 -51.75 -11.32 15.05
C CYS A 33 -50.55 -11.32 16.02
N THR A 34 -50.86 -11.14 17.30
CA THR A 34 -50.03 -11.30 18.49
C THR A 34 -49.57 -12.77 18.70
N PRO A 35 -48.34 -13.03 19.17
CA PRO A 35 -47.89 -14.38 19.51
C PRO A 35 -48.08 -14.74 21.00
N GLN A 36 -48.35 -16.03 21.27
CA GLN A 36 -48.35 -16.69 22.58
C GLN A 36 -46.93 -17.02 23.09
N PRO A 37 -46.73 -17.28 24.40
CA PRO A 37 -45.42 -17.32 25.04
C PRO A 37 -44.80 -18.72 25.12
N GLY A 38 -43.48 -18.79 25.00
CA GLY A 38 -42.68 -19.99 25.27
C GLY A 38 -41.22 -19.61 25.49
N THR A 39 -40.79 -19.66 26.75
CA THR A 39 -39.44 -19.31 27.23
C THR A 39 -38.42 -20.39 26.93
N THR A 40 -37.29 -19.98 26.33
CA THR A 40 -35.96 -20.56 26.59
C THR A 40 -34.94 -19.42 26.63
N VAL A 41 -34.18 -19.37 27.72
CA VAL A 41 -33.20 -18.35 28.11
C VAL A 41 -31.98 -18.36 27.19
N PRO A 42 -31.46 -17.19 26.72
CA PRO A 42 -30.10 -17.05 26.24
C PRO A 42 -29.19 -16.28 27.24
N GLU A 43 -27.91 -16.65 27.21
CA GLU A 43 -26.76 -16.19 28.01
C GLU A 43 -26.49 -14.66 28.06
N PRO A 44 -25.67 -14.17 29.02
CA PRO A 44 -25.49 -12.73 29.26
C PRO A 44 -24.72 -12.05 28.11
N GLY A 45 -25.44 -11.22 27.35
CA GLY A 45 -24.90 -10.32 26.33
C GLY A 45 -25.56 -8.94 26.43
N ALA A 46 -24.87 -7.90 25.98
CA ALA A 46 -25.33 -6.52 26.07
C ALA A 46 -26.58 -6.27 25.20
N TYR A 47 -27.64 -5.70 25.79
CA TYR A 47 -28.83 -5.27 25.06
C TYR A 47 -28.90 -3.74 25.01
N ALA A 48 -29.05 -3.17 23.80
CA ALA A 48 -29.30 -1.74 23.62
C ALA A 48 -30.79 -1.52 23.31
N ALA A 49 -31.50 -0.80 24.18
CA ALA A 49 -32.86 -0.33 23.91
C ALA A 49 -32.80 1.08 23.33
N ARG A 50 -33.46 1.33 22.20
CA ARG A 50 -33.55 2.65 21.55
C ARG A 50 -35.03 3.02 21.41
N ALA A 51 -35.43 4.17 21.94
CA ALA A 51 -36.77 4.73 21.77
C ALA A 51 -36.66 6.08 21.05
N THR A 52 -37.44 6.26 19.98
CA THR A 52 -37.52 7.51 19.21
C THR A 52 -38.93 8.07 19.35
N GLY A 53 -39.05 9.30 19.87
CA GLY A 53 -40.31 10.02 20.00
C GLY A 53 -40.66 10.86 18.75
N PRO A 54 -41.90 11.33 18.61
CA PRO A 54 -42.35 12.15 17.48
C PRO A 54 -41.78 13.58 17.51
N GLU A 55 -41.82 14.26 16.35
CA GLU A 55 -41.14 15.55 16.10
C GLU A 55 -41.70 16.77 16.86
N SER A 56 -42.80 16.66 17.62
CA SER A 56 -43.18 17.66 18.62
C SER A 56 -44.06 17.09 19.74
N GLY A 57 -43.82 17.54 20.99
CA GLY A 57 -44.54 17.12 22.21
C GLY A 57 -43.65 16.44 23.26
N ALA A 58 -44.02 16.53 24.54
CA ALA A 58 -43.26 15.92 25.64
C ALA A 58 -43.50 14.40 25.71
N TYR A 59 -42.44 13.61 25.85
CA TYR A 59 -42.50 12.16 26.05
C TYR A 59 -41.66 11.73 27.25
N ALA A 60 -42.08 10.66 27.94
CA ALA A 60 -41.38 10.07 29.07
C ALA A 60 -41.05 8.59 28.79
N ALA A 61 -39.77 8.22 28.84
CA ALA A 61 -39.31 6.84 28.74
C ALA A 61 -38.84 6.34 30.11
N ARG A 62 -39.21 5.12 30.49
CA ARG A 62 -38.75 4.45 31.72
C ARG A 62 -38.17 3.09 31.37
N ALA A 63 -36.93 2.82 31.79
CA ALA A 63 -36.27 1.53 31.65
C ALA A 63 -36.00 0.94 33.04
N THR A 64 -36.29 -0.35 33.24
CA THR A 64 -35.98 -1.11 34.46
C THR A 64 -35.20 -2.36 34.07
N GLY A 65 -33.99 -2.54 34.63
CA GLY A 65 -33.15 -3.72 34.42
C GLY A 65 -32.82 -4.42 35.75
N PRO A 66 -32.41 -5.71 35.73
CA PRO A 66 -32.06 -6.50 36.91
C PRO A 66 -30.80 -5.99 37.66
N GLU A 67 -30.69 -6.36 38.94
CA GLU A 67 -29.81 -5.79 39.98
C GLU A 67 -28.27 -5.89 39.76
N SER A 68 -27.80 -6.51 38.67
CA SER A 68 -26.36 -6.54 38.35
C SER A 68 -26.12 -6.42 36.85
N GLY A 69 -25.71 -5.22 36.42
CA GLY A 69 -25.31 -4.91 35.05
C GLY A 69 -25.19 -3.40 34.81
N THR A 70 -24.19 -2.98 34.03
CA THR A 70 -23.97 -1.58 33.65
C THR A 70 -24.80 -1.22 32.41
N TYR A 71 -25.62 -0.17 32.48
CA TYR A 71 -26.47 0.27 31.38
C TYR A 71 -26.10 1.68 30.89
N PRO A 72 -25.73 1.87 29.62
CA PRO A 72 -25.76 3.19 29.01
C PRO A 72 -27.18 3.49 28.48
N ALA A 73 -27.93 4.36 29.16
CA ALA A 73 -29.16 4.94 28.63
C ALA A 73 -28.82 6.20 27.83
N ARG A 74 -29.19 6.27 26.54
CA ARG A 74 -29.15 7.50 25.74
C ARG A 74 -30.54 7.81 25.22
N SER A 75 -31.12 8.92 25.67
CA SER A 75 -32.23 9.59 24.99
C SER A 75 -31.66 10.71 24.12
N THR A 76 -32.23 10.91 22.93
CA THR A 76 -31.89 12.02 22.02
C THR A 76 -33.18 12.71 21.61
N GLY A 77 -33.32 14.00 21.91
CA GLY A 77 -34.40 14.88 21.47
C GLY A 77 -33.86 16.18 20.86
N PRO A 78 -34.66 16.93 20.07
CA PRO A 78 -34.21 18.12 19.35
C PRO A 78 -33.94 19.34 20.27
N GLU A 79 -33.11 20.27 19.79
CA GLU A 79 -32.46 21.39 20.53
C GLU A 79 -33.38 22.51 21.08
N ALA A 80 -34.69 22.31 21.23
CA ALA A 80 -35.58 23.30 21.83
C ALA A 80 -36.65 22.65 22.72
N GLY A 81 -36.29 22.37 23.98
CA GLY A 81 -37.22 21.92 25.03
C GLY A 81 -36.49 21.31 26.23
N GLY A 82 -36.83 21.73 27.45
CA GLY A 82 -36.12 21.31 28.66
C GLY A 82 -36.27 19.82 28.99
N HIS A 83 -35.19 19.20 29.49
CA HIS A 83 -35.18 17.82 30.00
C HIS A 83 -34.59 17.75 31.41
N GLN A 84 -35.28 17.03 32.31
CA GLN A 84 -34.76 16.61 33.61
C GLN A 84 -34.48 15.10 33.59
N SER A 85 -33.30 14.70 34.06
CA SER A 85 -32.98 13.30 34.38
C SER A 85 -32.52 13.23 35.84
N ARG A 86 -33.08 12.29 36.62
CA ARG A 86 -32.76 12.07 38.03
C ARG A 86 -32.35 10.61 38.22
N VAL A 87 -31.15 10.37 38.74
CA VAL A 87 -30.67 9.05 39.23
C VAL A 87 -30.39 9.23 40.72
N ALA A 88 -30.84 8.30 41.57
CA ALA A 88 -30.79 8.43 43.03
C ALA A 88 -30.07 7.24 43.70
N GLY A 89 -29.16 7.56 44.64
CA GLY A 89 -28.69 6.75 45.78
C GLY A 89 -27.45 5.86 45.56
N THR A 90 -26.47 5.72 46.47
CA THR A 90 -26.27 6.20 47.87
C THR A 90 -24.80 6.08 48.30
N ASP A 91 -24.32 7.01 49.13
CA ASP A 91 -23.00 7.05 49.81
C ASP A 91 -22.81 5.99 50.91
N GLN A 92 -21.56 5.49 51.09
CA GLN A 92 -20.89 5.25 52.39
C GLN A 92 -19.36 5.28 52.22
N GLY A 93 -18.66 5.89 53.19
CA GLY A 93 -17.26 6.33 53.11
C GLY A 93 -16.22 5.47 53.87
N GLY A 94 -15.01 6.02 54.02
CA GLY A 94 -13.93 5.44 54.84
C GLY A 94 -12.53 6.00 54.55
N HIS A 95 -12.09 6.97 55.35
CA HIS A 95 -10.70 7.46 55.43
C HIS A 95 -9.76 6.41 56.04
N HIS A 96 -8.47 6.39 55.64
CA HIS A 96 -7.31 6.27 56.56
C HIS A 96 -5.94 6.43 55.85
N ALA A 97 -5.09 7.29 56.42
CA ALA A 97 -3.63 7.28 56.34
C ALA A 97 -3.09 7.30 57.79
N PRO A 98 -1.94 6.69 58.09
CA PRO A 98 -0.71 7.43 58.49
C PRO A 98 0.59 6.65 58.11
N ALA A 99 1.86 7.00 58.33
CA ALA A 99 2.65 8.19 58.67
C ALA A 99 4.16 7.79 58.52
N SER A 100 5.03 8.80 58.51
CA SER A 100 6.51 8.81 58.37
C SER A 100 7.31 8.45 59.64
N GLY A 101 8.59 8.04 59.49
CA GLY A 101 9.63 8.07 60.55
C GLY A 101 11.00 7.47 60.14
N PRO A 102 12.14 7.81 60.77
CA PRO A 102 13.32 8.38 60.06
C PRO A 102 14.70 7.70 60.28
N ALA A 103 15.72 8.27 59.61
CA ALA A 103 17.14 8.47 60.01
C ALA A 103 18.27 7.67 59.32
N ASP A 104 19.22 8.45 58.79
CA ASP A 104 20.58 8.15 58.26
C ASP A 104 21.60 8.10 59.45
N PRO A 105 22.86 7.57 59.36
CA PRO A 105 23.95 8.38 58.75
C PRO A 105 25.22 7.65 58.17
N THR A 106 25.83 8.28 57.14
CA THR A 106 27.29 8.57 56.90
C THR A 106 28.41 7.52 56.61
N VAL A 107 28.93 7.55 55.34
CA VAL A 107 30.32 7.59 54.74
C VAL A 107 31.55 6.80 55.33
N PRO A 108 32.74 6.62 54.65
CA PRO A 108 33.18 6.83 53.24
C PRO A 108 34.17 5.79 52.60
N ARG A 109 34.39 5.86 51.27
CA ARG A 109 35.68 5.78 50.49
C ARG A 109 35.78 4.81 49.28
N GLN A 110 36.22 5.44 48.17
CA GLN A 110 37.26 5.03 47.19
C GLN A 110 36.95 4.01 46.07
N HIS A 111 36.84 4.58 44.86
CA HIS A 111 37.41 4.15 43.57
C HIS A 111 38.10 2.78 43.50
N THR A 112 37.53 1.88 42.70
CA THR A 112 38.26 1.09 41.68
C THR A 112 37.23 0.59 40.66
N GLY A 113 37.39 0.98 39.40
CA GLY A 113 36.59 0.41 38.31
C GLY A 113 37.17 -0.91 37.82
N PRO A 114 36.34 -1.74 37.19
CA PRO A 114 36.77 -2.38 35.96
C PRO A 114 35.78 -2.10 34.83
N TYR A 115 36.36 -1.71 33.71
CA TYR A 115 35.79 -1.70 32.37
C TYR A 115 35.12 -3.06 32.07
N ASP A 116 33.79 -3.07 31.92
CA ASP A 116 33.02 -4.22 31.41
C ASP A 116 32.70 -3.98 29.93
N PRO A 117 33.28 -4.76 28.98
CA PRO A 117 32.93 -4.67 27.57
C PRO A 117 31.73 -5.57 27.31
N ARG A 118 30.59 -5.27 27.92
CA ARG A 118 29.29 -5.84 27.55
C ARG A 118 28.27 -4.74 27.67
N PRO A 119 27.64 -4.28 26.57
CA PRO A 119 26.43 -3.49 26.73
C PRO A 119 25.45 -4.39 27.50
N HIS A 120 25.03 -3.92 28.67
CA HIS A 120 23.90 -4.48 29.41
C HIS A 120 22.77 -4.70 28.41
N ARG A 121 22.51 -5.96 28.06
CA ARG A 121 21.34 -6.34 27.29
C ARG A 121 20.18 -6.08 28.25
N PRO A 122 19.30 -5.09 28.02
CA PRO A 122 18.04 -5.08 28.74
C PRO A 122 17.39 -6.43 28.45
N VAL A 123 16.75 -7.03 29.45
CA VAL A 123 15.83 -8.17 29.24
C VAL A 123 15.04 -7.86 27.97
N ALA A 124 15.14 -8.74 26.97
CA ALA A 124 14.63 -8.46 25.63
C ALA A 124 13.12 -8.19 25.71
N ASP A 125 12.79 -6.90 25.82
CA ASP A 125 11.43 -6.42 25.77
C ASP A 125 10.85 -6.92 24.44
N VAL A 126 9.73 -7.64 24.50
CA VAL A 126 9.08 -8.25 23.34
C VAL A 126 8.91 -7.17 22.26
N ASP A 127 9.16 -7.49 20.99
CA ASP A 127 8.95 -6.50 19.92
C ASP A 127 7.48 -6.06 19.94
N PRO A 128 7.16 -4.75 19.99
CA PRO A 128 5.77 -4.28 20.00
C PRO A 128 4.92 -4.82 18.83
N LEU A 129 5.54 -5.17 17.70
CA LEU A 129 4.85 -5.82 16.58
C LEU A 129 4.38 -7.25 16.89
N ASP A 130 5.03 -7.92 17.85
CA ASP A 130 4.72 -9.27 18.29
C ASP A 130 3.64 -9.31 19.39
N ASP A 131 3.05 -8.16 19.77
CA ASP A 131 1.96 -8.12 20.73
C ASP A 131 0.81 -9.01 20.25
N PRO A 132 0.30 -9.95 21.09
CA PRO A 132 -0.76 -10.87 20.69
C PRO A 132 -2.06 -10.17 20.27
N ASP A 133 -2.30 -8.95 20.78
CA ASP A 133 -3.43 -8.12 20.35
C ASP A 133 -3.06 -7.38 19.05
N PRO A 134 -3.75 -7.68 17.93
CA PRO A 134 -3.49 -7.06 16.65
C PRO A 134 -3.71 -5.54 16.66
N GLN A 135 -4.55 -5.01 17.57
CA GLN A 135 -4.76 -3.58 17.71
C GLN A 135 -3.51 -2.88 18.27
N ARG A 136 -2.88 -3.47 19.30
CA ARG A 136 -1.65 -2.92 19.88
C ARG A 136 -0.46 -3.05 18.92
N ALA A 137 -0.35 -4.17 18.21
CA ALA A 137 0.68 -4.34 17.18
C ALA A 137 0.53 -3.34 16.02
N ALA A 138 -0.71 -3.09 15.57
CA ALA A 138 -1.00 -2.09 14.55
C ALA A 138 -0.70 -0.66 15.02
N ASP A 139 -1.05 -0.34 16.26
CA ASP A 139 -0.74 0.97 16.86
C ASP A 139 0.76 1.21 16.97
N ALA A 140 1.52 0.19 17.39
CA ALA A 140 2.98 0.25 17.44
C ALA A 140 3.58 0.47 16.04
N ALA A 141 3.09 -0.24 15.02
CA ALA A 141 3.53 -0.06 13.63
C ALA A 141 3.25 1.37 13.12
N ALA A 142 2.06 1.90 13.40
CA ALA A 142 1.67 3.24 12.99
C ALA A 142 2.48 4.33 13.72
N THR A 143 2.69 4.17 15.02
CA THR A 143 3.54 5.04 15.85
C THR A 143 4.98 5.06 15.33
N GLU A 144 5.55 3.90 15.04
CA GLU A 144 6.91 3.79 14.52
C GLU A 144 7.05 4.48 13.14
N ASN A 145 6.04 4.36 12.27
CA ASN A 145 6.02 5.05 10.97
C ASN A 145 5.96 6.59 11.12
N LEU A 146 5.13 7.11 12.03
CA LEU A 146 5.05 8.55 12.32
C LEU A 146 6.38 9.08 12.86
N LEU A 147 6.97 8.38 13.82
CA LEU A 147 8.25 8.74 14.41
C LEU A 147 9.40 8.68 13.39
N ARG A 148 9.44 7.64 12.54
CA ARG A 148 10.42 7.56 11.43
C ARG A 148 10.27 8.71 10.45
N CYS A 149 9.04 9.04 10.05
CA CYS A 149 8.79 10.21 9.21
C CYS A 149 9.32 11.48 9.89
N TRP A 150 8.97 11.71 11.16
CA TRP A 150 9.41 12.89 11.90
C TRP A 150 10.94 12.98 12.03
N VAL A 151 11.59 11.91 12.48
CA VAL A 151 13.05 11.83 12.65
C VAL A 151 13.77 12.13 11.35
N ARG A 152 13.33 11.50 10.24
CA ARG A 152 13.94 11.74 8.92
C ARG A 152 13.67 13.15 8.43
N GLU A 153 12.44 13.63 8.52
CA GLU A 153 12.03 14.89 7.92
C GLU A 153 12.52 16.12 8.69
N LYS A 154 12.83 15.95 9.98
CA LYS A 154 13.54 16.93 10.81
C LYS A 154 15.06 16.70 10.87
N ASN A 155 15.56 15.64 10.22
CA ASN A 155 16.96 15.21 10.24
C ASN A 155 17.54 15.18 11.67
N LEU A 156 16.80 14.56 12.60
CA LEU A 156 17.20 14.50 14.00
C LEU A 156 18.49 13.67 14.17
N PRO A 157 19.43 14.10 15.02
CA PRO A 157 20.67 13.36 15.25
C PRO A 157 20.41 12.11 16.10
N THR A 158 21.38 11.18 16.08
CA THR A 158 21.40 10.03 16.99
C THR A 158 21.29 10.50 18.45
N PRO A 159 20.39 9.93 19.26
CA PRO A 159 20.28 10.30 20.66
C PRO A 159 21.53 9.84 21.44
N GLY A 160 21.95 10.64 22.43
CA GLY A 160 23.05 10.29 23.32
C GLY A 160 22.71 9.23 24.38
N SER A 161 21.49 8.69 24.36
CA SER A 161 20.98 7.67 25.29
C SER A 161 20.09 6.67 24.55
N THR A 162 19.58 5.67 25.27
CA THR A 162 18.60 4.70 24.75
C THR A 162 17.19 5.27 24.55
N THR A 163 16.99 6.56 24.83
CA THR A 163 15.70 7.25 24.70
C THR A 163 15.88 8.51 23.85
N LEU A 164 15.17 8.58 22.73
CA LEU A 164 15.07 9.79 21.93
C LEU A 164 14.05 10.73 22.57
N ARG A 165 14.50 11.93 22.94
CA ARG A 165 13.61 13.03 23.35
C ARG A 165 13.23 13.87 22.14
N ILE A 166 11.94 13.97 21.83
CA ILE A 166 11.41 14.83 20.77
C ILE A 166 10.66 16.01 21.43
N PRO A 167 11.24 17.23 21.46
CA PRO A 167 10.55 18.41 21.95
C PRO A 167 9.29 18.71 21.13
N LEU A 168 8.20 19.05 21.81
CA LEU A 168 6.93 19.46 21.25
C LEU A 168 6.56 20.84 21.83
N ASP A 169 7.22 21.89 21.30
CA ASP A 169 7.18 23.24 21.85
C ASP A 169 5.76 23.84 21.78
N ALA A 170 5.02 23.62 20.69
CA ALA A 170 3.65 24.10 20.55
C ALA A 170 2.69 23.42 21.53
N SER A 171 3.08 22.25 22.04
CA SER A 171 2.34 21.45 23.02
C SER A 171 2.85 21.63 24.46
N GLY A 172 3.99 22.31 24.67
CA GLY A 172 4.59 22.54 25.98
C GLY A 172 5.09 21.26 26.67
N THR A 173 5.49 20.24 25.90
CA THR A 173 5.95 18.93 26.42
C THR A 173 6.99 18.31 25.48
N ALA A 174 7.35 17.04 25.70
CA ALA A 174 8.20 16.27 24.81
C ALA A 174 7.75 14.80 24.78
N LEU A 175 7.96 14.12 23.65
CA LEU A 175 7.88 12.66 23.59
C LEU A 175 9.21 12.05 24.04
N LEU A 176 9.14 11.09 24.94
CA LEU A 176 10.25 10.23 25.34
C LEU A 176 10.06 8.89 24.65
N VAL A 177 10.89 8.63 23.63
CA VAL A 177 10.76 7.48 22.73
C VAL A 177 11.89 6.48 22.99
N PRO A 178 11.62 5.29 23.53
CA PRO A 178 12.64 4.25 23.64
C PRO A 178 13.18 3.87 22.26
N VAL A 179 14.50 3.79 22.11
CA VAL A 179 15.15 3.40 20.86
C VAL A 179 15.61 1.96 20.95
N ARG A 180 14.94 1.08 20.18
CA ARG A 180 15.29 -0.34 20.09
C ARG A 180 16.40 -0.57 19.05
N TYR A 181 16.40 0.22 17.99
CA TYR A 181 17.42 0.22 16.95
C TYR A 181 17.54 1.59 16.30
N TRP A 182 18.74 2.15 16.23
CA TRP A 182 19.00 3.38 15.50
C TRP A 182 19.70 3.06 14.18
N SER A 183 19.00 3.32 13.07
CA SER A 183 19.47 3.03 11.72
C SER A 183 20.14 4.26 11.09
N PRO A 184 21.41 4.16 10.62
CA PRO A 184 22.02 5.18 9.76
C PRO A 184 21.22 5.51 8.49
N THR A 185 20.47 4.55 7.95
CA THR A 185 19.65 4.76 6.73
C THR A 185 18.19 5.12 7.01
N GLY A 186 17.82 5.30 8.28
CA GLY A 186 16.50 5.81 8.68
C GLY A 186 15.45 4.74 9.03
N TRP A 187 15.78 3.44 8.97
CA TRP A 187 14.89 2.35 9.39
C TRP A 187 14.96 2.08 10.90
N HIS A 188 14.76 3.13 11.70
CA HIS A 188 14.82 3.03 13.17
C HIS A 188 13.76 2.04 13.71
N ARG A 189 14.02 1.38 14.83
CA ARG A 189 13.01 0.66 15.62
C ARG A 189 12.78 1.38 16.94
N PHE A 190 11.54 1.64 17.28
CA PHE A 190 11.16 2.39 18.47
C PHE A 190 10.30 1.53 19.41
N GLY A 191 10.39 1.82 20.70
CA GLY A 191 9.42 1.35 21.69
C GLY A 191 8.25 2.32 21.82
N ALA A 192 7.31 1.99 22.70
CA ALA A 192 6.14 2.83 22.94
C ALA A 192 6.55 4.17 23.60
N PRO A 193 6.17 5.32 23.02
CA PRO A 193 6.57 6.62 23.53
C PRO A 193 5.74 7.03 24.77
N SER A 194 6.32 7.85 25.65
CA SER A 194 5.61 8.50 26.76
C SER A 194 5.74 10.02 26.70
N LEU A 195 4.90 10.74 27.44
CA LEU A 195 5.02 12.19 27.60
C LEU A 195 5.97 12.52 28.75
N GLU A 196 6.85 13.49 28.51
CA GLU A 196 7.76 14.00 29.52
C GLU A 196 7.00 14.66 30.69
N GLY A 197 7.46 14.39 31.91
CA GLY A 197 6.88 14.94 33.14
C GLY A 197 5.68 14.15 33.70
N LEU A 198 5.24 13.09 33.02
CA LEU A 198 4.19 12.20 33.53
C LEU A 198 4.78 11.03 34.35
N PRO A 199 4.07 10.54 35.39
CA PRO A 199 4.46 9.34 36.11
C PRO A 199 4.55 8.11 35.20
N ALA A 200 5.45 7.17 35.51
CA ALA A 200 5.62 5.92 34.75
C ALA A 200 4.37 5.01 34.74
N THR A 201 3.37 5.31 35.58
CA THR A 201 2.08 4.61 35.63
C THR A 201 1.10 5.08 34.55
N VAL A 202 1.36 6.21 33.89
CA VAL A 202 0.51 6.71 32.82
C VAL A 202 0.72 5.86 31.56
N PRO A 203 -0.35 5.48 30.83
CA PRO A 203 -0.23 4.74 29.58
C PRO A 203 0.68 5.46 28.57
N THR A 204 1.37 4.67 27.76
CA THR A 204 2.13 5.18 26.62
C THR A 204 1.21 5.83 25.59
N VAL A 205 1.80 6.69 24.77
CA VAL A 205 1.10 7.49 23.76
C VAL A 205 0.86 6.66 22.50
N ASP A 206 -0.39 6.55 22.08
CA ASP A 206 -0.81 5.83 20.88
C ASP A 206 -0.57 6.62 19.58
N ALA A 207 -0.74 5.98 18.43
CA ALA A 207 -0.46 6.56 17.13
C ALA A 207 -1.32 7.80 16.83
N VAL A 208 -2.59 7.80 17.28
CA VAL A 208 -3.52 8.92 17.08
C VAL A 208 -3.06 10.13 17.87
N THR A 209 -2.64 9.93 19.11
CA THR A 209 -2.14 10.99 19.98
C THR A 209 -0.79 11.52 19.48
N VAL A 210 0.12 10.64 19.06
CA VAL A 210 1.37 11.06 18.38
C VAL A 210 1.05 11.90 17.15
N ALA A 211 0.12 11.46 16.29
CA ALA A 211 -0.27 12.22 15.10
C ALA A 211 -0.84 13.59 15.45
N ALA A 212 -1.68 13.70 16.48
CA ALA A 212 -2.26 14.96 16.91
C ALA A 212 -1.18 15.93 17.43
N LEU A 213 -0.25 15.43 18.23
CA LEU A 213 0.87 16.22 18.76
C LEU A 213 1.80 16.70 17.64
N LEU A 214 2.25 15.79 16.76
CA LEU A 214 3.12 16.16 15.64
C LEU A 214 2.43 17.13 14.67
N SER A 215 1.12 16.96 14.44
CA SER A 215 0.34 17.89 13.61
C SER A 215 0.32 19.30 14.20
N ARG A 216 0.11 19.40 15.53
CA ARG A 216 0.10 20.68 16.25
C ARG A 216 1.44 21.41 16.14
N GLU A 217 2.56 20.70 16.17
CA GLU A 217 3.90 21.29 15.97
C GLU A 217 4.12 21.89 14.57
N THR A 218 3.28 21.55 13.59
CA THR A 218 3.36 22.14 12.25
C THR A 218 2.41 23.33 12.05
N GLY A 219 1.40 23.50 12.92
CA GLY A 219 0.41 24.58 12.83
C GLY A 219 -0.46 24.56 11.56
N ARG A 220 -0.54 23.41 10.85
CA ARG A 220 -1.24 23.28 9.57
C ARG A 220 -2.71 22.87 9.75
N PRO A 221 -3.67 23.44 8.98
CA PRO A 221 -5.08 23.05 9.05
C PRO A 221 -5.33 21.59 8.62
N GLU A 222 -4.47 21.04 7.75
CA GLU A 222 -4.51 19.65 7.29
C GLU A 222 -4.18 18.64 8.40
N GLY A 223 -3.75 19.10 9.58
CA GLY A 223 -3.46 18.24 10.73
C GLY A 223 -4.63 17.37 11.17
N THR A 224 -5.87 17.88 11.09
CA THR A 224 -7.06 17.08 11.45
C THR A 224 -7.33 15.94 10.47
N ASP A 225 -7.15 16.16 9.16
CA ASP A 225 -7.26 15.10 8.13
C ASP A 225 -6.16 14.04 8.33
N LEU A 226 -4.93 14.45 8.65
CA LEU A 226 -3.87 13.51 8.99
C LEU A 226 -4.26 12.59 10.16
N VAL A 227 -4.80 13.15 11.26
CA VAL A 227 -5.21 12.36 12.43
C VAL A 227 -6.29 11.34 12.07
N GLY A 228 -7.32 11.75 11.31
CA GLY A 228 -8.37 10.84 10.82
C GLY A 228 -7.81 9.68 9.99
N ARG A 229 -6.90 10.00 9.06
CA ARG A 229 -6.23 8.99 8.22
C ARG A 229 -5.31 8.06 9.01
N VAL A 230 -4.65 8.55 10.07
CA VAL A 230 -3.84 7.70 10.97
C VAL A 230 -4.75 6.70 11.67
N ALA A 231 -5.88 7.15 12.22
CA ALA A 231 -6.86 6.25 12.85
C ALA A 231 -7.37 5.18 11.87
N ASP A 232 -7.74 5.56 10.63
CA ASP A 232 -8.17 4.60 9.59
C ASP A 232 -7.04 3.62 9.22
N SER A 233 -5.82 4.10 9.03
CA SER A 233 -4.65 3.26 8.71
C SER A 233 -4.34 2.25 9.82
N THR A 234 -4.40 2.67 11.08
CA THR A 234 -4.15 1.80 12.24
C THR A 234 -5.22 0.72 12.35
N ARG A 235 -6.51 1.10 12.27
CA ARG A 235 -7.63 0.15 12.31
C ARG A 235 -7.53 -0.91 11.20
N ARG A 236 -7.29 -0.49 9.95
CA ARG A 236 -7.13 -1.42 8.82
C ARG A 236 -5.94 -2.36 9.01
N THR A 237 -4.83 -1.84 9.53
CA THR A 237 -3.66 -2.68 9.84
C THR A 237 -4.01 -3.73 10.90
N ALA A 238 -4.78 -3.38 11.93
CA ALA A 238 -5.24 -4.33 12.94
C ALA A 238 -6.13 -5.42 12.34
N GLU A 239 -7.05 -5.06 11.44
CA GLU A 239 -7.88 -6.02 10.70
C GLU A 239 -7.02 -6.98 9.86
N PHE A 240 -6.02 -6.46 9.14
CA PHE A 240 -5.09 -7.28 8.36
C PHE A 240 -4.28 -8.22 9.24
N LEU A 241 -3.76 -7.74 10.37
CA LEU A 241 -3.00 -8.58 11.30
C LEU A 241 -3.89 -9.65 11.95
N THR A 242 -5.15 -9.33 12.27
CA THR A 242 -6.11 -10.29 12.78
C THR A 242 -6.28 -11.45 11.81
N GLU A 243 -6.67 -11.17 10.57
CA GLU A 243 -6.90 -12.22 9.56
C GLU A 243 -5.61 -12.98 9.26
N ARG A 244 -4.48 -12.28 9.10
CA ARG A 244 -3.22 -12.90 8.67
C ARG A 244 -2.50 -13.67 9.78
N ARG A 245 -2.81 -13.42 11.06
CA ARG A 245 -2.39 -14.29 12.17
C ARG A 245 -3.21 -15.57 12.22
N HIS A 246 -4.51 -15.50 11.90
CA HIS A 246 -5.37 -16.70 11.80
C HIS A 246 -5.06 -17.55 10.56
N ARG A 247 -4.81 -16.92 9.42
CA ARG A 247 -4.50 -17.57 8.14
C ARG A 247 -3.25 -16.96 7.53
N PRO A 248 -2.04 -17.34 7.99
CA PRO A 248 -0.78 -16.76 7.52
C PRO A 248 -0.32 -17.27 6.14
N GLN A 249 -0.85 -18.40 5.67
CA GLN A 249 -0.54 -18.96 4.36
C GLN A 249 -1.08 -18.05 3.23
N PRO A 250 -0.49 -18.07 2.02
CA PRO A 250 -1.08 -17.44 0.85
C PRO A 250 -2.47 -18.01 0.51
N HIS A 251 -3.22 -17.31 -0.34
CA HIS A 251 -4.45 -17.85 -0.93
C HIS A 251 -4.13 -19.14 -1.73
N PRO A 252 -4.98 -20.19 -1.70
CA PRO A 252 -4.72 -21.44 -2.41
C PRO A 252 -4.48 -21.28 -3.92
N ASP A 253 -5.19 -20.35 -4.55
CA ASP A 253 -5.08 -20.07 -5.98
C ASP A 253 -3.91 -19.11 -6.32
N ALA A 254 -3.18 -18.60 -5.33
CA ALA A 254 -2.11 -17.64 -5.58
C ALA A 254 -0.83 -18.30 -6.13
N ASP A 255 -0.32 -17.79 -7.23
CA ASP A 255 1.08 -17.99 -7.62
C ASP A 255 2.03 -17.21 -6.69
N LEU A 256 3.34 -17.46 -6.83
CA LEU A 256 4.35 -16.86 -5.96
C LEU A 256 4.39 -15.32 -6.07
N PHE A 257 4.15 -14.78 -7.26
CA PHE A 257 4.05 -13.35 -7.50
C PHE A 257 2.87 -12.73 -6.74
N LEU A 258 1.66 -13.30 -6.87
CA LEU A 258 0.48 -12.80 -6.16
C LEU A 258 0.63 -12.92 -4.65
N ALA A 259 1.17 -14.04 -4.16
CA ALA A 259 1.44 -14.25 -2.75
C ALA A 259 2.38 -13.18 -2.17
N ALA A 260 3.35 -12.73 -2.97
CA ALA A 260 4.24 -11.62 -2.63
C ALA A 260 3.53 -10.26 -2.66
N GLU A 261 2.70 -9.99 -3.67
CA GLU A 261 1.92 -8.75 -3.75
C GLU A 261 0.95 -8.57 -2.59
N GLN A 262 0.41 -9.67 -2.07
CA GLN A 262 -0.54 -9.70 -0.96
C GLN A 262 0.11 -9.72 0.44
N SER A 263 1.45 -9.72 0.52
CA SER A 263 2.15 -9.85 1.80
C SER A 263 2.53 -8.53 2.49
N LEU A 264 2.34 -7.38 1.85
CA LEU A 264 2.71 -6.08 2.39
C LEU A 264 1.67 -5.55 3.38
N LEU A 265 1.60 -6.11 4.59
CA LEU A 265 0.53 -5.80 5.56
C LEU A 265 0.67 -4.44 6.24
N LEU A 266 1.90 -4.02 6.54
CA LEU A 266 2.17 -2.76 7.27
C LEU A 266 2.33 -1.55 6.33
N GLY A 267 2.58 -1.81 5.04
CA GLY A 267 2.70 -0.77 4.01
C GLY A 267 4.06 -0.07 4.07
N HIS A 268 4.12 1.16 3.56
CA HIS A 268 5.38 1.91 3.44
C HIS A 268 5.88 2.37 4.83
N PRO A 269 7.07 1.95 5.28
CA PRO A 269 7.56 2.17 6.66
C PRO A 269 7.93 3.62 6.98
N LEU A 270 8.00 4.45 5.94
CA LEU A 270 8.36 5.86 6.01
C LEU A 270 7.25 6.73 5.41
N HIS A 271 5.99 6.39 5.72
CA HIS A 271 4.78 7.14 5.34
C HIS A 271 3.83 7.16 6.55
N PRO A 272 3.14 8.28 6.84
CA PRO A 272 2.34 8.40 8.07
C PRO A 272 1.07 7.55 8.07
N THR A 273 0.47 7.31 6.92
CA THR A 273 -0.85 6.65 6.78
C THR A 273 -0.85 5.58 5.69
N PRO A 274 0.07 4.60 5.72
CA PRO A 274 0.35 3.73 4.58
C PRO A 274 -0.79 2.78 4.21
N LYS A 275 -1.74 2.54 5.13
CA LYS A 275 -2.90 1.66 4.92
C LYS A 275 -4.24 2.39 4.99
N SER A 276 -4.23 3.72 5.09
CA SER A 276 -5.47 4.50 5.00
C SER A 276 -6.10 4.33 3.62
N ARG A 277 -7.40 4.05 3.62
CA ARG A 277 -8.24 3.85 2.43
C ARG A 277 -9.62 4.45 2.67
N GLU A 278 -9.64 5.69 3.14
CA GLU A 278 -10.88 6.47 3.31
C GLU A 278 -11.71 6.43 2.03
N GLY A 279 -13.01 6.14 2.18
CA GLY A 279 -13.94 5.91 1.06
C GLY A 279 -14.27 4.44 0.82
N LEU A 280 -13.52 3.48 1.40
CA LEU A 280 -13.91 2.07 1.43
C LEU A 280 -14.70 1.74 2.69
N SER A 281 -15.91 1.18 2.51
CA SER A 281 -16.61 0.47 3.58
C SER A 281 -15.85 -0.80 4.03
N ASP A 282 -16.18 -1.35 5.20
CA ASP A 282 -15.53 -2.57 5.68
C ASP A 282 -15.82 -3.79 4.81
N ALA A 283 -16.99 -3.83 4.15
CA ALA A 283 -17.34 -4.89 3.19
C ALA A 283 -16.48 -4.81 1.92
N GLU A 284 -16.33 -3.60 1.37
CA GLU A 284 -15.47 -3.36 0.20
C GLU A 284 -13.99 -3.58 0.55
N ALA A 285 -13.56 -3.23 1.76
CA ALA A 285 -12.18 -3.47 2.21
C ALA A 285 -11.81 -4.95 2.13
N ARG A 286 -12.70 -5.88 2.48
CA ARG A 286 -12.46 -7.33 2.37
C ARG A 286 -12.27 -7.79 0.93
N LEU A 287 -12.99 -7.20 -0.02
CA LEU A 287 -12.92 -7.57 -1.44
C LEU A 287 -11.72 -6.94 -2.15
N TYR A 288 -11.41 -5.69 -1.83
CA TYR A 288 -10.47 -4.88 -2.61
C TYR A 288 -9.07 -4.79 -1.97
N SER A 289 -8.88 -5.27 -0.73
CA SER A 289 -7.56 -5.22 -0.08
C SER A 289 -6.71 -6.45 -0.41
N PRO A 290 -5.49 -6.27 -0.97
CA PRO A 290 -4.55 -7.37 -1.17
C PRO A 290 -4.19 -8.10 0.14
N GLU A 291 -4.14 -7.37 1.26
CA GLU A 291 -3.77 -7.88 2.58
C GLU A 291 -4.75 -8.90 3.16
N LEU A 292 -5.99 -8.91 2.66
CA LEU A 292 -7.06 -9.84 3.05
C LEU A 292 -7.27 -10.94 2.01
N HIS A 293 -6.35 -11.07 1.06
CA HIS A 293 -6.50 -11.93 -0.13
C HIS A 293 -7.79 -11.65 -0.89
N GLY A 294 -8.20 -10.38 -0.95
CA GLY A 294 -9.42 -9.97 -1.64
C GLY A 294 -9.43 -10.44 -3.10
N SER A 295 -10.63 -10.62 -3.64
CA SER A 295 -10.84 -10.88 -5.06
C SER A 295 -12.24 -10.47 -5.49
N PHE A 296 -12.42 -10.12 -6.76
CA PHE A 296 -13.70 -9.66 -7.30
C PHE A 296 -13.77 -9.86 -8.82
N PRO A 297 -14.95 -10.17 -9.40
CA PRO A 297 -15.15 -10.01 -10.83
C PRO A 297 -15.04 -8.53 -11.21
N LEU A 298 -14.56 -8.25 -12.42
CA LEU A 298 -14.53 -6.88 -12.94
C LEU A 298 -15.95 -6.40 -13.24
N HIS A 299 -16.16 -5.09 -13.13
CA HIS A 299 -17.35 -4.43 -13.63
C HIS A 299 -17.12 -4.04 -15.09
N TRP A 300 -18.10 -4.24 -15.96
CA TRP A 300 -17.94 -3.99 -17.39
C TRP A 300 -18.89 -2.89 -17.86
N LEU A 301 -18.37 -2.03 -18.72
CA LEU A 301 -19.15 -1.08 -19.51
C LEU A 301 -18.99 -1.44 -20.99
N ALA A 302 -19.99 -1.16 -21.80
CA ALA A 302 -19.84 -1.10 -23.26
C ALA A 302 -19.79 0.36 -23.70
N VAL A 303 -18.71 0.75 -24.37
CA VAL A 303 -18.46 2.11 -24.83
C VAL A 303 -18.69 2.17 -26.33
N ASP A 304 -19.51 3.12 -26.79
CA ASP A 304 -19.68 3.37 -28.22
C ASP A 304 -18.35 3.70 -28.89
N SER A 305 -18.13 3.12 -30.08
CA SER A 305 -16.87 3.28 -30.81
C SER A 305 -16.49 4.73 -31.11
N SER A 306 -17.45 5.66 -31.15
CA SER A 306 -17.18 7.09 -31.34
C SER A 306 -16.56 7.79 -30.13
N LEU A 307 -16.70 7.22 -28.93
CA LEU A 307 -16.13 7.74 -27.69
C LEU A 307 -14.84 7.04 -27.27
N LEU A 308 -14.51 5.93 -27.93
CA LEU A 308 -13.39 5.10 -27.52
C LEU A 308 -12.06 5.72 -27.94
N ALA A 309 -11.20 5.95 -26.96
CA ALA A 309 -9.80 6.27 -27.19
C ALA A 309 -8.94 5.08 -26.80
N SER A 310 -7.98 4.71 -27.64
CA SER A 310 -7.11 3.57 -27.38
C SER A 310 -5.77 3.72 -28.09
N ASP A 311 -4.78 2.97 -27.61
CA ASP A 311 -3.56 2.71 -28.35
C ASP A 311 -3.03 1.32 -27.96
N SER A 312 -2.31 0.69 -28.88
CA SER A 312 -1.67 -0.60 -28.64
C SER A 312 -0.39 -0.76 -29.45
N ALA A 313 0.62 -1.28 -28.78
CA ALA A 313 1.82 -1.87 -29.36
C ALA A 313 1.94 -3.35 -28.97
N TRP A 314 0.86 -3.96 -28.46
CA TRP A 314 0.81 -5.38 -28.12
C TRP A 314 0.96 -6.24 -29.37
N THR A 315 1.75 -7.32 -29.27
CA THR A 315 1.93 -8.27 -30.37
C THR A 315 1.78 -9.71 -29.90
N GLU A 316 1.08 -10.53 -30.68
CA GLU A 316 0.96 -11.98 -30.49
C GLU A 316 1.51 -12.71 -31.72
N GLN A 317 2.52 -13.56 -31.51
CA GLN A 317 3.21 -14.26 -32.60
C GLN A 317 3.68 -13.30 -33.71
N GLY A 318 4.13 -12.10 -33.31
CA GLY A 318 4.57 -11.03 -34.22
C GLY A 318 3.45 -10.23 -34.88
N ARG A 319 2.17 -10.54 -34.65
CA ARG A 319 1.03 -9.79 -35.19
C ARG A 319 0.53 -8.75 -34.18
N PRO A 320 0.27 -7.50 -34.59
CA PRO A 320 -0.35 -6.50 -33.72
C PRO A 320 -1.73 -6.95 -33.23
N VAL A 321 -2.04 -6.65 -31.98
CA VAL A 321 -3.36 -6.87 -31.36
C VAL A 321 -3.86 -5.54 -30.83
N SER A 322 -5.07 -5.14 -31.20
CA SER A 322 -5.65 -3.88 -30.73
C SER A 322 -6.07 -3.97 -29.26
N ALA A 323 -6.18 -2.83 -28.57
CA ALA A 323 -6.61 -2.81 -27.18
C ALA A 323 -8.04 -3.35 -27.02
N GLU A 324 -8.91 -3.09 -27.99
CA GLU A 324 -10.28 -3.61 -28.06
C GLU A 324 -10.31 -5.13 -28.20
N GLN A 325 -9.44 -5.70 -29.03
CA GLN A 325 -9.31 -7.15 -29.17
C GLN A 325 -8.83 -7.79 -27.87
N LEU A 326 -7.91 -7.15 -27.15
CA LEU A 326 -7.49 -7.59 -25.82
C LEU A 326 -8.66 -7.55 -24.84
N ALA A 327 -9.43 -6.45 -24.80
CA ALA A 327 -10.57 -6.30 -23.92
C ALA A 327 -11.70 -7.31 -24.23
N LEU A 328 -12.02 -7.54 -25.51
CA LEU A 328 -12.97 -8.57 -25.96
C LEU A 328 -12.55 -9.97 -25.51
N GLY A 329 -11.26 -10.32 -25.62
CA GLY A 329 -10.75 -11.60 -25.14
C GLY A 329 -10.84 -11.78 -23.62
N LEU A 330 -10.82 -10.68 -22.85
CA LEU A 330 -11.01 -10.70 -21.40
C LEU A 330 -12.50 -10.74 -21.01
N ALA A 331 -13.39 -10.26 -21.87
CA ALA A 331 -14.84 -10.24 -21.71
C ALA A 331 -15.53 -11.52 -22.25
N GLU A 332 -14.83 -12.66 -22.25
CA GLU A 332 -15.35 -13.90 -22.84
C GLU A 332 -16.75 -14.25 -22.31
N GLY A 333 -17.68 -14.52 -23.24
CA GLY A 333 -19.07 -14.86 -22.92
C GLY A 333 -19.95 -13.68 -22.49
N LEU A 334 -19.43 -12.44 -22.44
CA LEU A 334 -20.23 -11.24 -22.17
C LEU A 334 -20.93 -10.76 -23.45
N PRO A 335 -22.26 -10.62 -23.47
CA PRO A 335 -22.95 -9.98 -24.59
C PRO A 335 -22.62 -8.49 -24.64
N VAL A 336 -21.98 -8.05 -25.73
CA VAL A 336 -21.60 -6.65 -25.97
C VAL A 336 -22.48 -6.08 -27.11
N PRO A 337 -23.14 -4.92 -26.93
CA PRO A 337 -23.94 -4.28 -27.98
C PRO A 337 -23.12 -4.02 -29.26
N ALA A 338 -23.78 -4.13 -30.42
CA ALA A 338 -23.13 -3.86 -31.70
C ALA A 338 -22.65 -2.39 -31.78
N GLY A 339 -21.46 -2.16 -32.36
CA GLY A 339 -20.87 -0.82 -32.45
C GLY A 339 -20.16 -0.34 -31.17
N THR A 340 -20.08 -1.18 -30.14
CA THR A 340 -19.44 -0.86 -28.86
C THR A 340 -18.23 -1.76 -28.57
N ALA A 341 -17.33 -1.30 -27.70
CA ALA A 341 -16.22 -2.08 -27.16
C ALA A 341 -16.38 -2.29 -25.64
N PRO A 342 -16.04 -3.47 -25.10
CA PRO A 342 -16.10 -3.71 -23.67
C PRO A 342 -14.93 -3.02 -22.96
N LEU A 343 -15.22 -2.38 -21.82
CA LEU A 343 -14.24 -1.71 -20.97
C LEU A 343 -14.36 -2.25 -19.54
N PRO A 344 -13.32 -2.93 -19.01
CA PRO A 344 -13.31 -3.34 -17.63
C PRO A 344 -12.99 -2.16 -16.70
N VAL A 345 -13.75 -2.05 -15.63
CA VAL A 345 -13.67 -1.00 -14.61
C VAL A 345 -13.61 -1.66 -13.23
N HIS A 346 -12.89 -1.05 -12.30
CA HIS A 346 -12.89 -1.50 -10.91
C HIS A 346 -14.32 -1.35 -10.33
N PRO A 347 -14.91 -2.36 -9.66
CA PRO A 347 -16.30 -2.28 -9.19
C PRO A 347 -16.60 -1.07 -8.28
N TRP A 348 -15.69 -0.73 -7.36
CA TRP A 348 -15.79 0.52 -6.59
C TRP A 348 -15.83 1.77 -7.48
N GLN A 349 -14.97 1.83 -8.51
CA GLN A 349 -14.91 2.96 -9.43
C GLN A 349 -16.20 3.06 -10.25
N ALA A 350 -16.73 1.94 -10.74
CA ALA A 350 -18.00 1.91 -11.47
C ALA A 350 -19.14 2.48 -10.61
N ARG A 351 -19.26 2.05 -9.35
CA ARG A 351 -20.27 2.56 -8.41
C ARG A 351 -20.18 4.09 -8.27
N GLU A 352 -18.99 4.65 -8.11
CA GLU A 352 -18.81 6.10 -7.99
C GLU A 352 -19.09 6.84 -9.30
N LEU A 353 -18.66 6.29 -10.45
CA LEU A 353 -18.80 6.92 -11.76
C LEU A 353 -20.25 6.99 -12.22
N LEU A 354 -21.06 5.95 -11.98
CA LEU A 354 -22.46 5.89 -12.42
C LEU A 354 -23.35 7.00 -11.81
N HIS A 355 -22.88 7.68 -10.76
CA HIS A 355 -23.55 8.82 -10.14
C HIS A 355 -23.08 10.18 -10.66
N ARG A 356 -22.02 10.24 -11.49
CA ARG A 356 -21.53 11.50 -12.04
C ARG A 356 -22.43 11.99 -13.19
N PRO A 357 -22.77 13.30 -13.26
CA PRO A 357 -23.68 13.82 -14.27
C PRO A 357 -23.22 13.63 -15.72
N ASP A 358 -21.91 13.73 -15.96
CA ASP A 358 -21.29 13.51 -17.27
C ASP A 358 -21.44 12.05 -17.72
N ILE A 359 -21.13 11.08 -16.84
CA ILE A 359 -21.34 9.64 -17.10
C ILE A 359 -22.82 9.33 -17.33
N ARG A 360 -23.71 9.93 -16.53
CA ARG A 360 -25.15 9.74 -16.68
C ARG A 360 -25.66 10.23 -18.02
N ALA A 361 -25.17 11.37 -18.50
CA ALA A 361 -25.52 11.88 -19.81
C ALA A 361 -25.10 10.93 -20.95
N LEU A 362 -23.94 10.27 -20.85
CA LEU A 362 -23.49 9.28 -21.83
C LEU A 362 -24.36 8.01 -21.82
N LEU A 363 -24.78 7.56 -20.63
CA LEU A 363 -25.71 6.42 -20.47
C LEU A 363 -27.08 6.75 -21.07
N ASP A 364 -27.63 7.92 -20.77
CA ASP A 364 -28.95 8.35 -21.26
C ASP A 364 -28.96 8.57 -22.78
N ALA A 365 -27.82 8.98 -23.36
CA ALA A 365 -27.61 9.07 -24.80
C ALA A 365 -27.40 7.72 -25.49
N GLY A 366 -27.26 6.61 -24.74
CA GLY A 366 -26.96 5.29 -25.29
C GLY A 366 -25.55 5.15 -25.85
N LEU A 367 -24.62 6.02 -25.45
CA LEU A 367 -23.21 5.97 -25.86
C LEU A 367 -22.34 5.17 -24.87
N LEU A 368 -22.88 4.92 -23.68
CA LEU A 368 -22.30 4.05 -22.67
C LEU A 368 -23.39 3.08 -22.21
N HIS A 369 -23.04 1.84 -21.94
CA HIS A 369 -23.96 0.83 -21.38
C HIS A 369 -23.33 0.18 -20.16
N ASP A 370 -24.09 0.13 -19.07
CA ASP A 370 -23.69 -0.63 -17.88
C ASP A 370 -23.99 -2.12 -18.09
N LEU A 371 -22.93 -2.95 -18.13
CA LEU A 371 -23.04 -4.40 -18.31
C LEU A 371 -22.92 -5.16 -16.98
N GLY A 372 -22.57 -4.47 -15.89
CA GLY A 372 -22.43 -5.08 -14.57
C GLY A 372 -21.19 -5.95 -14.37
N PRO A 373 -21.10 -6.66 -13.23
CA PRO A 373 -20.00 -7.56 -12.93
C PRO A 373 -20.04 -8.83 -13.79
N HIS A 374 -18.90 -9.22 -14.37
CA HIS A 374 -18.79 -10.43 -15.21
C HIS A 374 -17.40 -11.07 -15.17
N GLY A 375 -17.38 -12.39 -15.37
CA GLY A 375 -16.16 -13.20 -15.53
C GLY A 375 -15.54 -13.69 -14.21
N SER A 376 -14.37 -14.32 -14.33
CA SER A 376 -13.61 -14.80 -13.17
C SER A 376 -13.11 -13.68 -12.29
N SER A 377 -12.88 -13.99 -11.01
CA SER A 377 -12.29 -13.05 -10.06
C SER A 377 -10.87 -12.64 -10.46
N TRP A 378 -10.58 -11.37 -10.21
CA TRP A 378 -9.25 -10.78 -10.25
C TRP A 378 -8.82 -10.41 -8.84
N HIS A 379 -7.51 -10.45 -8.60
CA HIS A 379 -6.91 -10.21 -7.29
C HIS A 379 -6.16 -8.87 -7.30
N PRO A 380 -6.46 -7.93 -6.39
CA PRO A 380 -5.69 -6.71 -6.26
C PRO A 380 -4.25 -7.03 -5.83
N THR A 381 -3.30 -6.31 -6.43
CA THR A 381 -1.87 -6.35 -6.07
C THR A 381 -1.55 -5.27 -5.02
N SER A 382 -0.29 -5.08 -4.65
CA SER A 382 0.12 -4.09 -3.63
C SER A 382 -0.28 -2.64 -3.95
N SER A 383 -0.55 -2.31 -5.22
CA SER A 383 -1.05 -0.99 -5.63
C SER A 383 -2.58 -0.83 -5.46
N VAL A 384 -3.28 -1.90 -5.07
CA VAL A 384 -4.75 -2.05 -5.01
C VAL A 384 -5.41 -2.02 -6.39
N ARG A 385 -5.12 -1.00 -7.20
CA ARG A 385 -5.75 -0.75 -8.50
C ARG A 385 -5.22 -1.60 -9.66
N THR A 386 -4.02 -2.17 -9.52
CA THR A 386 -3.53 -3.17 -10.46
C THR A 386 -4.00 -4.53 -10.00
N VAL A 387 -4.71 -5.23 -10.87
CA VAL A 387 -5.28 -6.55 -10.59
C VAL A 387 -4.60 -7.62 -11.43
N HIS A 388 -4.41 -8.78 -10.81
CA HIS A 388 -3.76 -9.97 -11.34
C HIS A 388 -4.72 -11.14 -11.32
N ARG A 389 -4.66 -11.98 -12.35
CA ARG A 389 -5.32 -13.28 -12.38
C ARG A 389 -4.25 -14.33 -12.71
N PRO A 390 -3.95 -15.28 -11.82
CA PRO A 390 -2.98 -16.34 -12.08
C PRO A 390 -3.24 -17.03 -13.43
N GLY A 391 -2.19 -17.19 -14.23
CA GLY A 391 -2.26 -17.76 -15.58
C GLY A 391 -2.79 -16.83 -16.68
N ALA A 392 -3.27 -15.63 -16.36
CA ALA A 392 -3.63 -14.64 -17.38
C ALA A 392 -2.37 -14.04 -18.04
N ARG A 393 -2.44 -13.78 -19.35
CA ARG A 393 -1.35 -13.13 -20.10
C ARG A 393 -1.16 -11.64 -19.77
N ALA A 394 -2.15 -11.03 -19.13
CA ALA A 394 -2.16 -9.61 -18.82
C ALA A 394 -2.61 -9.35 -17.37
N MET A 395 -2.03 -8.32 -16.77
CA MET A 395 -2.55 -7.63 -15.61
C MET A 395 -3.31 -6.38 -16.07
N LEU A 396 -4.25 -5.90 -15.26
CA LEU A 396 -5.01 -4.68 -15.56
C LEU A 396 -4.75 -3.63 -14.50
N LYS A 397 -4.30 -2.44 -14.89
CA LYS A 397 -4.17 -1.28 -14.00
C LYS A 397 -5.37 -0.37 -14.23
N LEU A 398 -6.34 -0.49 -13.32
CA LEU A 398 -7.64 0.18 -13.39
C LEU A 398 -7.54 1.58 -12.77
N SER A 399 -8.35 2.51 -13.24
CA SER A 399 -8.55 3.77 -12.51
C SER A 399 -9.31 3.53 -11.21
N LEU A 400 -8.89 4.22 -10.15
CA LEU A 400 -9.46 4.11 -8.82
C LEU A 400 -9.38 5.45 -8.08
N GLY A 401 -10.51 6.16 -7.96
CA GLY A 401 -10.66 7.47 -7.33
C GLY A 401 -10.40 7.53 -5.81
N LEU A 402 -9.96 6.42 -5.21
CA LEU A 402 -9.55 6.35 -3.81
C LEU A 402 -8.20 7.03 -3.61
N ARG A 403 -8.06 7.69 -2.46
CA ARG A 403 -6.77 8.18 -1.98
C ARG A 403 -6.00 7.03 -1.35
N ILE A 404 -4.87 6.69 -1.92
CA ILE A 404 -3.94 5.67 -1.39
C ILE A 404 -2.59 6.33 -1.26
N THR A 405 -2.07 6.37 -0.03
CA THR A 405 -0.94 7.23 0.34
C THR A 405 -1.20 8.66 -0.13
N ASN A 406 -0.23 9.36 -0.72
CA ASN A 406 -0.31 10.79 -1.01
C ASN A 406 -1.04 11.14 -2.33
N SER A 407 -1.71 10.18 -2.97
CA SER A 407 -2.31 10.41 -4.28
C SER A 407 -3.69 9.78 -4.42
N ARG A 408 -4.56 10.39 -5.21
CA ARG A 408 -5.65 9.66 -5.87
C ARG A 408 -5.07 8.69 -6.89
N ARG A 409 -5.75 7.56 -7.11
CA ARG A 409 -5.26 6.48 -8.00
C ARG A 409 -6.08 6.36 -9.28
N GLU A 410 -6.58 7.46 -9.81
CA GLU A 410 -7.05 7.53 -11.21
C GLU A 410 -5.84 7.49 -12.14
N ASN A 411 -5.97 6.86 -13.31
CA ASN A 411 -4.93 6.90 -14.33
C ASN A 411 -5.05 8.23 -15.09
N LEU A 412 -3.92 8.81 -15.50
CA LEU A 412 -3.92 10.00 -16.36
C LEU A 412 -3.64 9.62 -17.81
N ARG A 413 -4.29 10.30 -18.77
CA ARG A 413 -4.10 10.01 -20.20
C ARG A 413 -2.63 10.06 -20.63
N LYS A 414 -1.86 11.04 -20.14
CA LYS A 414 -0.41 11.13 -20.39
C LYS A 414 0.39 9.90 -19.94
N GLU A 415 -0.03 9.26 -18.85
CA GLU A 415 0.60 8.04 -18.33
C GLU A 415 0.26 6.84 -19.23
N LEU A 416 -0.95 6.83 -19.81
CA LEU A 416 -1.34 5.80 -20.77
C LEU A 416 -0.46 5.82 -22.01
N HIS A 417 -0.31 7.01 -22.62
CA HIS A 417 0.60 7.21 -23.75
C HIS A 417 2.03 6.77 -23.41
N ARG A 418 2.53 7.15 -22.23
CA ARG A 418 3.89 6.80 -21.79
C ARG A 418 4.15 5.29 -21.78
N GLY A 419 3.17 4.48 -21.34
CA GLY A 419 3.33 3.02 -21.30
C GLY A 419 3.63 2.44 -22.69
N VAL A 420 2.83 2.86 -23.68
CA VAL A 420 2.96 2.39 -25.08
C VAL A 420 4.22 2.97 -25.73
N GLU A 421 4.49 4.26 -25.51
CA GLU A 421 5.70 4.94 -26.00
C GLU A 421 6.97 4.24 -25.51
N VAL A 422 7.07 3.93 -24.22
CA VAL A 422 8.20 3.19 -23.66
C VAL A 422 8.30 1.82 -24.32
N HIS A 423 7.19 1.08 -24.41
CA HIS A 423 7.20 -0.23 -25.08
C HIS A 423 7.73 -0.15 -26.53
N ARG A 424 7.31 0.86 -27.29
CA ARG A 424 7.81 1.12 -28.66
C ARG A 424 9.28 1.48 -28.67
N LEU A 425 9.72 2.38 -27.79
CA LEU A 425 11.12 2.80 -27.67
C LEU A 425 12.04 1.59 -27.48
N LEU A 426 11.65 0.68 -26.61
CA LEU A 426 12.48 -0.48 -26.31
C LEU A 426 12.61 -1.43 -27.49
N ARG A 427 11.57 -1.52 -28.31
CA ARG A 427 11.57 -2.31 -29.56
C ARG A 427 12.40 -1.68 -30.68
N THR A 428 12.98 -0.50 -30.49
CA THR A 428 13.92 0.10 -31.47
C THR A 428 15.29 -0.58 -31.49
N GLY A 429 15.51 -1.58 -30.62
CA GLY A 429 16.79 -2.26 -30.41
C GLY A 429 17.36 -2.01 -29.00
N LEU A 430 16.84 -1.01 -28.27
CA LEU A 430 17.28 -0.70 -26.91
C LEU A 430 17.09 -1.88 -25.94
N VAL A 431 16.04 -2.68 -26.11
CA VAL A 431 15.84 -3.91 -25.30
C VAL A 431 16.91 -4.96 -25.58
N ASP A 432 17.36 -5.09 -26.83
CA ASP A 432 18.40 -6.05 -27.21
C ASP A 432 19.76 -5.60 -26.66
N GLU A 433 20.07 -4.30 -26.75
CA GLU A 433 21.25 -3.70 -26.11
C GLU A 433 21.25 -3.94 -24.59
N TRP A 434 20.11 -3.71 -23.94
CA TRP A 434 19.94 -3.97 -22.52
C TRP A 434 20.18 -5.44 -22.21
N GLN A 435 19.44 -6.35 -22.83
CA GLN A 435 19.48 -7.77 -22.51
C GLN A 435 20.86 -8.39 -22.80
N ALA A 436 21.59 -7.86 -23.78
CA ALA A 436 22.99 -8.25 -24.02
C ALA A 436 23.90 -7.86 -22.84
N ALA A 437 23.70 -6.69 -22.24
CA ALA A 437 24.47 -6.24 -21.07
C ALA A 437 24.00 -6.88 -19.74
N HIS A 438 22.68 -7.08 -19.61
CA HIS A 438 22.01 -7.43 -18.36
C HIS A 438 20.85 -8.42 -18.57
N PRO A 439 21.13 -9.69 -18.93
CA PRO A 439 20.10 -10.66 -19.30
C PRO A 439 19.13 -11.04 -18.16
N GLY A 440 19.53 -10.83 -16.90
CA GLY A 440 18.69 -11.12 -15.72
C GLY A 440 17.64 -10.04 -15.41
N PHE A 441 17.73 -8.85 -16.03
CA PHE A 441 16.85 -7.73 -15.74
C PHE A 441 15.97 -7.36 -16.92
N ASP A 442 14.71 -7.03 -16.64
CA ASP A 442 13.79 -6.49 -17.64
C ASP A 442 12.78 -5.55 -16.96
N ILE A 443 11.90 -4.95 -17.75
CA ILE A 443 10.80 -4.10 -17.27
C ILE A 443 9.48 -4.78 -17.65
N VAL A 444 8.51 -4.77 -16.75
CA VAL A 444 7.14 -5.22 -17.01
C VAL A 444 6.44 -4.19 -17.91
N ARG A 445 6.04 -4.63 -19.11
CA ARG A 445 5.57 -3.74 -20.19
C ARG A 445 4.08 -3.39 -20.06
N ASP A 446 3.75 -2.17 -20.47
CA ASP A 446 2.41 -1.59 -20.49
C ASP A 446 2.02 -1.21 -21.94
N PRO A 447 1.88 -2.19 -22.86
CA PRO A 447 1.86 -1.91 -24.29
C PRO A 447 0.51 -1.43 -24.84
N ALA A 448 -0.58 -1.44 -24.06
CA ALA A 448 -1.91 -1.11 -24.58
C ALA A 448 -2.80 -0.48 -23.51
N TRP A 449 -3.71 0.39 -23.93
CA TRP A 449 -4.68 1.02 -23.04
C TRP A 449 -6.01 1.29 -23.76
N LEU A 450 -7.07 1.42 -22.95
CA LEU A 450 -8.39 1.88 -23.39
C LEU A 450 -8.82 3.02 -22.47
N ALA A 451 -9.54 3.98 -23.02
CA ALA A 451 -10.13 5.09 -22.29
C ALA A 451 -11.36 5.64 -23.03
N VAL A 452 -12.03 6.61 -22.41
CA VAL A 452 -13.25 7.22 -22.96
C VAL A 452 -13.03 8.72 -23.08
N ASP A 453 -13.42 9.26 -24.23
CA ASP A 453 -13.53 10.69 -24.46
C ASP A 453 -15.02 11.06 -24.56
N ALA A 454 -15.38 12.28 -24.17
CA ALA A 454 -16.71 12.82 -24.34
C ALA A 454 -16.94 13.16 -25.84
N PRO A 455 -18.19 13.41 -26.27
CA PRO A 455 -18.48 13.77 -27.66
C PRO A 455 -17.74 15.01 -28.19
N ASP A 456 -17.25 15.89 -27.30
CA ASP A 456 -16.44 17.07 -27.64
C ASP A 456 -14.92 16.78 -27.71
N GLY A 457 -14.51 15.52 -27.51
CA GLY A 457 -13.13 15.05 -27.51
C GLY A 457 -12.38 15.22 -26.20
N THR A 458 -13.04 15.67 -25.12
CA THR A 458 -12.39 15.80 -23.82
C THR A 458 -12.28 14.45 -23.09
N PRO A 459 -11.13 14.10 -22.48
CA PRO A 459 -11.02 12.84 -21.73
C PRO A 459 -12.00 12.76 -20.56
N VAL A 460 -12.66 11.61 -20.40
CA VAL A 460 -13.56 11.32 -19.27
C VAL A 460 -12.78 10.62 -18.15
N PRO A 461 -12.45 11.30 -17.04
CA PRO A 461 -11.55 10.76 -16.03
C PRO A 461 -12.15 9.58 -15.28
N GLY A 462 -11.32 8.58 -14.99
CA GLY A 462 -11.70 7.45 -14.14
C GLY A 462 -12.19 6.22 -14.91
N LEU A 463 -12.34 6.32 -16.24
CA LEU A 463 -12.60 5.20 -17.15
C LEU A 463 -11.32 4.68 -17.83
N ASP A 464 -10.18 5.31 -17.58
CA ASP A 464 -8.89 4.94 -18.14
C ASP A 464 -8.38 3.59 -17.60
N LEU A 465 -8.02 2.69 -18.51
CA LEU A 465 -7.47 1.36 -18.28
C LEU A 465 -6.11 1.20 -18.95
N MET A 466 -5.12 0.72 -18.20
CA MET A 466 -3.86 0.24 -18.75
C MET A 466 -3.80 -1.29 -18.73
N VAL A 467 -3.41 -1.88 -19.86
CA VAL A 467 -3.20 -3.33 -20.03
C VAL A 467 -1.70 -3.62 -19.96
N ARG A 468 -1.32 -4.38 -18.95
CA ARG A 468 0.06 -4.71 -18.61
C ARG A 468 0.37 -6.16 -18.99
N HIS A 469 1.54 -6.43 -19.56
CA HIS A 469 2.04 -7.80 -19.72
C HIS A 469 2.13 -8.49 -18.34
N ASN A 470 1.68 -9.74 -18.25
CA ASN A 470 2.02 -10.61 -17.13
C ASN A 470 3.16 -11.56 -17.54
N PRO A 471 4.43 -11.26 -17.18
CA PRO A 471 5.55 -12.10 -17.53
C PRO A 471 5.78 -13.26 -16.55
N PHE A 472 4.98 -13.36 -15.48
CA PHE A 472 5.22 -14.29 -14.38
C PHE A 472 4.42 -15.58 -14.57
N GLY A 473 5.14 -16.69 -14.69
CA GLY A 473 4.59 -18.03 -14.61
C GLY A 473 4.36 -18.47 -13.15
N PRO A 474 3.70 -19.62 -12.94
CA PRO A 474 3.33 -20.10 -11.60
C PRO A 474 4.51 -20.32 -10.64
N SER A 475 5.70 -20.61 -11.18
CA SER A 475 6.92 -20.89 -10.42
C SER A 475 7.87 -19.69 -10.31
N ASP A 476 7.56 -18.56 -10.95
CA ASP A 476 8.44 -17.40 -10.93
C ASP A 476 8.32 -16.66 -9.58
N ASP A 477 9.39 -16.72 -8.79
CA ASP A 477 9.45 -16.04 -7.50
C ASP A 477 9.88 -14.57 -7.65
N ALA A 478 8.97 -13.77 -8.23
CA ALA A 478 9.13 -12.34 -8.36
C ALA A 478 8.51 -11.62 -7.15
N VAL A 479 9.34 -10.92 -6.37
CA VAL A 479 8.89 -10.24 -5.16
C VAL A 479 9.33 -8.78 -5.15
N CYS A 480 8.38 -7.85 -4.95
CA CYS A 480 8.75 -6.46 -4.75
C CYS A 480 9.49 -6.26 -3.43
N ILE A 481 10.51 -5.39 -3.41
CA ILE A 481 11.38 -5.20 -2.24
C ILE A 481 10.59 -4.75 -1.00
N ALA A 482 9.51 -4.00 -1.19
CA ALA A 482 8.64 -3.60 -0.09
C ALA A 482 8.00 -4.82 0.61
N SER A 483 7.45 -5.76 -0.15
CA SER A 483 6.89 -7.01 0.38
C SER A 483 7.96 -7.94 0.96
N LEU A 484 9.15 -7.97 0.35
CA LEU A 484 10.26 -8.80 0.81
C LEU A 484 10.74 -8.41 2.21
N THR A 485 10.83 -7.10 2.46
CA THR A 485 11.40 -6.53 3.69
C THR A 485 10.39 -6.32 4.81
N ALA A 486 9.09 -6.25 4.51
CA ALA A 486 8.05 -6.03 5.51
C ALA A 486 7.85 -7.23 6.45
N PRO A 487 7.86 -7.03 7.78
CA PRO A 487 7.46 -8.06 8.73
C PRO A 487 6.00 -8.51 8.53
N ARG A 488 5.76 -9.81 8.65
CA ARG A 488 4.42 -10.41 8.57
C ARG A 488 4.29 -11.63 9.51
N PRO A 489 3.06 -12.07 9.85
CA PRO A 489 2.84 -13.35 10.52
C PRO A 489 3.29 -14.55 9.68
N TRP A 490 3.70 -15.64 10.34
CA TRP A 490 4.09 -16.90 9.70
C TRP A 490 3.40 -18.10 10.35
N PRO A 491 3.14 -19.18 9.61
CA PRO A 491 2.56 -20.39 10.18
C PRO A 491 3.36 -20.91 11.37
N GLY A 492 2.68 -21.17 12.50
CA GLY A 492 3.30 -21.72 13.71
C GLY A 492 4.21 -20.75 14.47
N SER A 493 4.18 -19.46 14.17
CA SER A 493 5.00 -18.43 14.82
C SER A 493 4.14 -17.33 15.41
N THR A 494 4.40 -16.96 16.66
CA THR A 494 3.82 -15.77 17.29
C THR A 494 4.61 -14.50 16.97
N THR A 495 5.86 -14.63 16.49
CA THR A 495 6.70 -13.50 16.10
C THR A 495 6.53 -13.17 14.62
N MET A 496 6.43 -11.88 14.30
CA MET A 496 6.46 -11.36 12.95
C MET A 496 7.89 -11.37 12.41
N ARG A 497 8.07 -11.80 11.16
CA ARG A 497 9.35 -11.73 10.46
C ARG A 497 9.15 -11.40 8.99
N SER A 498 10.12 -10.77 8.35
CA SER A 498 10.03 -10.52 6.91
C SER A 498 10.35 -11.78 6.11
N ARG A 499 9.97 -11.78 4.83
CA ARG A 499 10.40 -12.83 3.89
C ARG A 499 11.91 -12.79 3.67
N LEU A 500 12.55 -11.61 3.70
CA LEU A 500 14.00 -11.46 3.65
C LEU A 500 14.68 -12.24 4.78
N ALA A 501 14.23 -12.05 6.02
CA ALA A 501 14.79 -12.73 7.19
C ALA A 501 14.66 -14.26 7.08
N ASP A 502 13.52 -14.76 6.59
CA ASP A 502 13.31 -16.20 6.34
C ASP A 502 14.27 -16.73 5.26
N VAL A 503 14.38 -16.04 4.13
CA VAL A 503 15.27 -16.40 3.02
C VAL A 503 16.73 -16.44 3.48
N ILE A 504 17.20 -15.40 4.17
CA ILE A 504 18.58 -15.33 4.68
C ILE A 504 18.83 -16.44 5.72
N GLY A 505 17.87 -16.68 6.63
CA GLY A 505 17.98 -17.75 7.62
C GLY A 505 18.12 -19.13 6.99
N ARG A 506 17.28 -19.44 5.98
CA ARG A 506 17.36 -20.69 5.21
C ARG A 506 18.68 -20.82 4.45
N LEU A 507 19.14 -19.75 3.81
CA LEU A 507 20.42 -19.70 3.09
C LEU A 507 21.61 -19.93 4.03
N ALA A 508 21.62 -19.28 5.20
CA ALA A 508 22.67 -19.47 6.20
C ALA A 508 22.70 -20.91 6.72
N ALA A 509 21.54 -21.48 7.05
CA ALA A 509 21.43 -22.88 7.48
C ALA A 509 21.93 -23.86 6.41
N ARG A 510 21.52 -23.67 5.14
CA ARG A 510 21.91 -24.55 4.04
C ARG A 510 23.39 -24.45 3.68
N THR A 511 23.94 -23.24 3.68
CA THR A 511 25.35 -23.01 3.29
C THR A 511 26.34 -23.23 4.43
N GLY A 512 25.88 -23.30 5.68
CA GLY A 512 26.73 -23.37 6.87
C GLY A 512 27.51 -22.08 7.14
N ARG A 513 27.17 -20.97 6.47
CA ARG A 513 27.86 -19.68 6.58
C ARG A 513 27.15 -18.76 7.57
N PRO A 514 27.87 -17.82 8.22
CA PRO A 514 27.24 -16.83 9.09
C PRO A 514 26.18 -16.00 8.35
N THR A 515 25.07 -15.69 9.03
CA THR A 515 23.96 -14.86 8.52
C THR A 515 24.44 -13.55 7.90
N THR A 516 25.45 -12.92 8.52
CA THR A 516 26.05 -11.66 8.06
C THR A 516 26.76 -11.81 6.71
N ALA A 517 27.48 -12.92 6.50
CA ALA A 517 28.18 -13.20 5.25
C ALA A 517 27.18 -13.51 4.11
N VAL A 518 26.13 -14.28 4.42
CA VAL A 518 25.05 -14.57 3.46
C VAL A 518 24.29 -13.31 3.08
N SER A 519 24.02 -12.44 4.06
CA SER A 519 23.33 -11.16 3.83
C SER A 519 24.16 -10.22 2.95
N ALA A 520 25.47 -10.11 3.19
CA ALA A 520 26.35 -9.32 2.34
C ALA A 520 26.38 -9.83 0.90
N GLU A 521 26.46 -11.15 0.69
CA GLU A 521 26.40 -11.74 -0.64
C GLU A 521 25.05 -11.54 -1.32
N TRP A 522 23.94 -11.75 -0.59
CA TRP A 522 22.60 -11.53 -1.12
C TRP A 522 22.44 -10.09 -1.59
N PHE A 523 22.90 -9.14 -0.77
CA PHE A 523 22.86 -7.72 -1.10
C PHE A 523 23.74 -7.38 -2.31
N LEU A 524 24.95 -7.91 -2.41
CA LEU A 524 25.82 -7.71 -3.58
C LEU A 524 25.20 -8.27 -4.87
N ARG A 525 24.57 -9.45 -4.81
CA ARG A 525 23.82 -10.01 -5.94
C ARG A 525 22.64 -9.11 -6.31
N TYR A 526 21.92 -8.56 -5.34
CA TYR A 526 20.85 -7.60 -5.60
C TYR A 526 21.37 -6.34 -6.32
N LEU A 527 22.49 -5.76 -5.86
CA LEU A 527 23.10 -4.60 -6.51
C LEU A 527 23.46 -4.91 -7.97
N ASP A 528 24.03 -6.08 -8.23
CA ASP A 528 24.44 -6.47 -9.57
C ASP A 528 23.27 -6.83 -10.50
N GLN A 529 22.28 -7.58 -10.00
CA GLN A 529 21.16 -8.08 -10.81
C GLN A 529 20.03 -7.05 -10.98
N VAL A 530 19.96 -6.03 -10.12
CA VAL A 530 18.84 -5.07 -10.07
C VAL A 530 19.32 -3.63 -10.21
N VAL A 531 20.30 -3.20 -9.41
CA VAL A 531 20.70 -1.78 -9.38
C VAL A 531 21.59 -1.43 -10.58
N ARG A 532 22.56 -2.27 -10.93
CA ARG A 532 23.47 -2.05 -12.06
C ARG A 532 22.72 -1.88 -13.39
N PRO A 533 21.72 -2.71 -13.75
CA PRO A 533 20.94 -2.52 -14.97
C PRO A 533 20.17 -1.19 -15.00
N VAL A 534 19.65 -0.74 -13.86
CA VAL A 534 18.93 0.55 -13.77
C VAL A 534 19.90 1.73 -13.92
N LEU A 535 21.11 1.64 -13.37
CA LEU A 535 22.17 2.63 -13.59
C LEU A 535 22.67 2.62 -15.04
N TRP A 536 22.74 1.44 -15.67
CA TRP A 536 23.10 1.34 -17.08
C TRP A 536 22.06 2.01 -17.97
N LEU A 537 20.76 1.78 -17.73
CA LEU A 537 19.71 2.44 -18.51
C LEU A 537 19.77 3.98 -18.39
N ASP A 538 20.01 4.48 -17.19
CA ASP A 538 20.15 5.92 -16.94
C ASP A 538 21.37 6.51 -17.65
N GLY A 539 22.53 5.86 -17.54
CA GLY A 539 23.78 6.35 -18.11
C GLY A 539 23.94 6.14 -19.62
N HIS A 540 23.36 5.06 -20.17
CA HIS A 540 23.49 4.68 -21.58
C HIS A 540 22.35 5.25 -22.43
N ALA A 541 21.11 5.22 -21.94
CA ALA A 541 19.94 5.65 -22.71
C ALA A 541 19.34 6.98 -22.22
N GLY A 542 19.83 7.54 -21.11
CA GLY A 542 19.26 8.74 -20.52
C GLY A 542 17.88 8.54 -19.89
N ILE A 543 17.55 7.31 -19.48
CA ILE A 543 16.23 6.96 -18.91
C ILE A 543 16.40 6.56 -17.45
N ALA A 544 16.03 7.45 -16.54
CA ALA A 544 15.97 7.14 -15.12
C ALA A 544 14.60 6.55 -14.75
N LEU A 545 14.60 5.69 -13.74
CA LEU A 545 13.39 5.00 -13.26
C LEU A 545 13.09 5.41 -11.82
N GLU A 546 11.81 5.62 -11.51
CA GLU A 546 11.26 5.70 -10.16
C GLU A 546 11.26 4.30 -9.49
N ALA A 547 12.44 3.72 -9.38
CA ALA A 547 12.69 2.36 -8.91
C ALA A 547 12.65 2.29 -7.38
N HIS A 548 11.56 2.75 -6.76
CA HIS A 548 11.30 2.56 -5.34
C HIS A 548 10.98 1.11 -5.01
N GLN A 549 10.91 0.75 -3.73
CA GLN A 549 10.81 -0.65 -3.29
C GLN A 549 9.57 -1.40 -3.82
N GLN A 550 8.45 -0.72 -4.04
CA GLN A 550 7.23 -1.35 -4.58
C GLN A 550 7.22 -1.54 -6.11
N ASN A 551 8.02 -0.77 -6.85
CA ASN A 551 8.15 -0.85 -8.30
C ASN A 551 9.38 -1.66 -8.75
N THR A 552 10.20 -2.09 -7.79
CA THR A 552 11.36 -2.93 -8.03
C THR A 552 11.11 -4.33 -7.49
N LEU A 553 11.18 -5.32 -8.36
CA LEU A 553 11.04 -6.73 -8.04
C LEU A 553 12.40 -7.41 -8.17
N VAL A 554 12.72 -8.27 -7.22
CA VAL A 554 13.83 -9.21 -7.33
C VAL A 554 13.27 -10.58 -7.71
N LEU A 555 13.96 -11.24 -8.64
CA LEU A 555 13.70 -12.64 -8.99
C LEU A 555 14.59 -13.52 -8.14
N LEU A 556 13.99 -14.46 -7.41
CA LEU A 556 14.70 -15.41 -6.56
C LEU A 556 14.76 -16.78 -7.23
N ASP A 557 15.92 -17.42 -7.15
CA ASP A 557 16.01 -18.85 -7.46
C ASP A 557 15.30 -19.69 -6.38
N PRO A 558 15.09 -21.02 -6.59
CA PRO A 558 14.44 -21.88 -5.60
C PRO A 558 15.13 -21.89 -4.23
N ASP A 559 16.40 -21.51 -4.21
CA ASP A 559 17.23 -21.43 -3.03
C ASP A 559 17.07 -20.11 -2.26
N GLY A 560 16.58 -19.05 -2.91
CA GLY A 560 16.35 -17.72 -2.37
C GLY A 560 17.42 -16.68 -2.74
N TRP A 561 18.34 -16.99 -3.66
CA TRP A 561 19.34 -16.02 -4.14
C TRP A 561 18.76 -15.11 -5.22
N PRO A 562 19.15 -13.82 -5.27
CA PRO A 562 18.82 -12.94 -6.39
C PRO A 562 19.49 -13.45 -7.67
N VAL A 563 18.69 -13.66 -8.71
CA VAL A 563 19.13 -14.10 -10.04
C VAL A 563 18.67 -13.18 -11.16
N GLY A 564 17.94 -12.11 -10.82
CA GLY A 564 17.44 -11.14 -11.77
C GLY A 564 16.54 -10.11 -11.11
N GLY A 565 15.99 -9.21 -11.94
CA GLY A 565 15.10 -8.16 -11.47
C GLY A 565 14.04 -7.78 -12.49
N ARG A 566 12.96 -7.16 -12.01
CA ARG A 566 11.98 -6.48 -12.84
C ARG A 566 11.70 -5.08 -12.31
N TYR A 567 11.64 -4.09 -13.19
CA TYR A 567 10.97 -2.82 -12.86
C TYR A 567 9.56 -2.81 -13.42
N ARG A 568 8.61 -2.16 -12.74
CA ARG A 568 7.25 -1.96 -13.22
C ARG A 568 6.79 -0.54 -12.95
N ASP A 569 5.69 -0.18 -13.61
CA ASP A 569 4.99 1.12 -13.54
C ASP A 569 5.35 2.09 -14.66
N ASN A 570 4.33 2.78 -15.15
CA ASN A 570 4.42 3.78 -16.22
C ASN A 570 4.48 5.21 -15.66
N GLN A 571 4.06 5.45 -14.42
CA GLN A 571 4.18 6.79 -13.82
C GLN A 571 5.64 7.22 -13.63
N GLY A 572 6.57 6.28 -13.58
CA GLY A 572 7.91 6.46 -13.06
C GLY A 572 9.07 6.54 -14.06
N TYR A 573 8.85 6.93 -15.32
CA TYR A 573 9.95 7.17 -16.27
C TYR A 573 10.34 8.64 -16.31
N TYR A 574 11.64 8.92 -16.30
CA TYR A 574 12.21 10.24 -16.53
C TYR A 574 13.18 10.17 -17.71
N PHE A 575 12.85 10.82 -18.82
CA PHE A 575 13.79 10.99 -19.93
C PHE A 575 14.60 12.25 -19.68
N ARG A 576 15.92 12.12 -19.66
CA ARG A 576 16.81 13.26 -19.46
C ARG A 576 16.72 14.21 -20.65
N GLU A 577 16.57 15.49 -20.36
CA GLU A 577 16.58 16.53 -21.39
C GLU A 577 17.88 16.49 -22.20
N SER A 578 19.02 16.20 -21.55
CA SER A 578 20.32 16.02 -22.23
C SER A 578 20.36 14.91 -23.28
N HIS A 579 19.45 13.93 -23.20
CA HIS A 579 19.37 12.78 -24.11
C HIS A 579 18.23 12.91 -25.13
N ARG A 580 17.55 14.05 -25.18
CA ARG A 580 16.43 14.30 -26.10
C ARG A 580 16.74 13.91 -27.54
N SER A 581 17.82 14.44 -28.10
CA SER A 581 18.15 14.20 -29.52
C SER A 581 18.40 12.73 -29.83
N GLU A 582 19.03 11.98 -28.92
CA GLU A 582 19.24 10.54 -29.11
C GLU A 582 17.91 9.79 -29.03
N LEU A 583 17.09 10.06 -28.02
CA LEU A 583 15.79 9.42 -27.86
C LEU A 583 14.84 9.72 -29.03
N GLU A 584 14.81 10.96 -29.51
CA GLU A 584 14.06 11.37 -30.71
C GLU A 584 14.58 10.69 -31.99
N SER A 585 15.89 10.45 -32.09
CA SER A 585 16.47 9.70 -33.21
C SER A 585 16.04 8.22 -33.23
N ARG A 586 15.87 7.62 -32.05
CA ARG A 586 15.41 6.23 -31.90
C ARG A 586 13.91 6.09 -32.14
N LEU A 587 13.11 7.00 -31.56
CA LEU A 587 11.66 7.03 -31.71
C LEU A 587 11.18 8.47 -31.92
N PRO A 588 10.96 8.90 -33.18
CA PRO A 588 10.48 10.25 -33.46
C PRO A 588 9.16 10.56 -32.75
N GLY A 589 9.10 11.73 -32.09
CA GLY A 589 7.92 12.18 -31.34
C GLY A 589 7.76 11.58 -29.94
N ILE A 590 8.74 10.80 -29.46
CA ILE A 590 8.72 10.26 -28.10
C ILE A 590 8.55 11.37 -27.06
N GLY A 591 7.75 11.13 -26.02
CA GLY A 591 7.57 12.09 -24.94
C GLY A 591 6.60 13.23 -25.23
N ALA A 592 6.17 13.44 -26.50
CA ALA A 592 5.35 14.58 -26.89
C ALA A 592 3.93 14.54 -26.28
N HIS A 593 3.31 13.36 -26.21
CA HIS A 593 1.98 13.19 -25.61
C HIS A 593 2.04 12.85 -24.11
N SER A 594 3.14 12.25 -23.67
CA SER A 594 3.31 11.73 -22.32
C SER A 594 3.99 12.70 -21.35
N ASP A 595 4.56 13.80 -21.85
CA ASP A 595 5.32 14.80 -21.08
C ASP A 595 6.37 14.13 -20.17
N THR A 596 7.24 13.34 -20.80
CA THR A 596 8.18 12.43 -20.09
C THR A 596 9.59 13.00 -19.95
N PHE A 597 9.91 14.06 -20.71
CA PHE A 597 11.21 14.73 -20.59
C PHE A 597 11.26 15.61 -19.34
N VAL A 598 12.33 15.43 -18.56
CA VAL A 598 12.56 16.13 -17.31
C VAL A 598 13.99 16.64 -17.31
N SER A 599 14.19 17.84 -16.75
CA SER A 599 15.55 18.40 -16.64
C SER A 599 16.46 17.44 -15.87
N ASP A 600 17.71 17.36 -16.28
CA ASP A 600 18.71 16.48 -15.67
C ASP A 600 18.84 16.71 -14.15
N GLN A 601 18.79 17.96 -13.71
CA GLN A 601 18.87 18.32 -12.29
C GLN A 601 17.71 17.71 -11.47
N ILE A 602 16.48 17.81 -11.97
CA ILE A 602 15.30 17.23 -11.31
C ILE A 602 15.38 15.71 -11.38
N THR A 603 15.72 15.16 -12.55
CA THR A 603 15.90 13.72 -12.75
C THR A 603 16.88 13.13 -11.75
N ASP A 604 18.04 13.75 -11.58
CA ASP A 604 19.03 13.28 -10.62
C ASP A 604 18.53 13.36 -9.16
N GLU A 605 17.75 14.38 -8.80
CA GLU A 605 17.18 14.50 -7.45
C GLU A 605 16.17 13.39 -7.19
N ARG A 606 15.24 13.18 -8.13
CA ARG A 606 14.20 12.13 -8.03
C ARG A 606 14.82 10.75 -8.05
N PHE A 607 15.77 10.51 -8.96
CA PHE A 607 16.45 9.22 -9.08
C PHE A 607 17.28 8.88 -7.84
N ALA A 608 17.97 9.86 -7.25
CA ALA A 608 18.67 9.68 -5.98
C ALA A 608 17.73 9.33 -4.82
N TYR A 609 16.55 9.94 -4.76
CA TYR A 609 15.55 9.55 -3.77
C TYR A 609 15.03 8.13 -4.02
N TYR A 610 14.59 7.79 -5.23
CA TYR A 610 13.88 6.54 -5.48
C TYR A 610 14.81 5.32 -5.48
N LEU A 611 15.89 5.34 -6.25
CA LEU A 611 16.84 4.22 -6.30
C LEU A 611 17.83 4.26 -5.13
N GLY A 612 18.35 5.44 -4.79
CA GLY A 612 19.32 5.58 -3.70
C GLY A 612 18.69 5.42 -2.32
N ILE A 613 17.82 6.36 -1.93
CA ILE A 613 17.29 6.45 -0.55
C ILE A 613 16.19 5.42 -0.28
N ASN A 614 15.11 5.44 -1.06
CA ASN A 614 13.94 4.59 -0.83
C ASN A 614 14.29 3.11 -1.03
N ASN A 615 14.98 2.80 -2.13
CA ASN A 615 15.32 1.43 -2.49
C ASN A 615 16.57 0.92 -1.76
N VAL A 616 17.77 1.31 -2.17
CA VAL A 616 19.01 0.66 -1.72
C VAL A 616 19.30 0.94 -0.24
N LEU A 617 19.26 2.21 0.19
CA LEU A 617 19.46 2.54 1.62
C LEU A 617 18.32 1.99 2.48
N GLY A 618 17.08 2.02 1.98
CA GLY A 618 15.94 1.36 2.63
C GLY A 618 16.15 -0.15 2.83
N LEU A 619 16.69 -0.84 1.82
CA LEU A 619 17.00 -2.27 1.92
C LEU A 619 18.12 -2.54 2.94
N ILE A 620 19.18 -1.73 2.95
CA ILE A 620 20.23 -1.79 3.98
C ILE A 620 19.62 -1.61 5.38
N GLY A 621 18.74 -0.61 5.55
CA GLY A 621 18.03 -0.38 6.81
C GLY A 621 17.19 -1.57 7.24
N ALA A 622 16.52 -2.24 6.30
CA ALA A 622 15.76 -3.45 6.58
C ALA A 622 16.63 -4.63 7.03
N PHE A 623 17.84 -4.80 6.48
CA PHE A 623 18.81 -5.78 6.98
C PHE A 623 19.25 -5.46 8.42
N GLY A 624 19.58 -4.19 8.68
CA GLY A 624 20.02 -3.69 9.97
C GLY A 624 18.98 -3.83 11.07
N ALA A 625 17.77 -3.32 10.82
CA ALA A 625 16.65 -3.30 11.76
C ALA A 625 16.13 -4.70 12.12
N GLN A 626 16.48 -5.71 11.33
CA GLN A 626 16.17 -7.13 11.56
C GLN A 626 17.38 -7.93 12.04
N HIS A 627 18.50 -7.27 12.35
CA HIS A 627 19.74 -7.88 12.84
C HIS A 627 20.32 -8.98 11.91
N LEU A 628 20.09 -8.86 10.60
CA LEU A 628 20.62 -9.78 9.60
C LEU A 628 22.06 -9.44 9.21
N ALA A 629 22.38 -8.14 9.19
CA ALA A 629 23.72 -7.61 8.98
C ALA A 629 23.87 -6.23 9.65
N ASP A 630 25.11 -5.84 9.97
CA ASP A 630 25.40 -4.45 10.34
C ASP A 630 25.30 -3.56 9.09
N GLU A 631 24.51 -2.49 9.18
CA GLU A 631 24.34 -1.53 8.08
C GLU A 631 25.67 -0.96 7.58
N ARG A 632 26.67 -0.76 8.46
CA ARG A 632 27.99 -0.21 8.09
C ARG A 632 28.72 -1.13 7.12
N VAL A 633 28.57 -2.44 7.25
CA VAL A 633 29.15 -3.42 6.33
C VAL A 633 28.49 -3.33 4.96
N LEU A 634 27.16 -3.21 4.92
CA LEU A 634 26.43 -3.08 3.66
C LEU A 634 26.63 -1.71 3.00
N LEU A 635 26.77 -0.64 3.77
CA LEU A 635 27.14 0.69 3.27
C LEU A 635 28.55 0.67 2.65
N ALA A 636 29.51 -0.03 3.27
CA ALA A 636 30.84 -0.22 2.68
C ALA A 636 30.78 -1.02 1.37
N ALA A 637 29.97 -2.09 1.33
CA ALA A 637 29.72 -2.86 0.10
C ALA A 637 29.08 -1.99 -0.99
N LEU A 638 28.10 -1.15 -0.63
CA LEU A 638 27.48 -0.21 -1.54
C LEU A 638 28.49 0.81 -2.08
N ARG A 639 29.36 1.36 -1.24
CA ARG A 639 30.43 2.28 -1.70
C ARG A 639 31.32 1.62 -2.76
N SER A 640 31.76 0.39 -2.51
CA SER A 640 32.59 -0.37 -3.47
C SER A 640 31.85 -0.62 -4.79
N PHE A 641 30.58 -1.03 -4.72
CA PHE A 641 29.73 -1.19 -5.89
C PHE A 641 29.58 0.11 -6.68
N LEU A 642 29.24 1.22 -6.02
CA LEU A 642 29.05 2.52 -6.68
C LEU A 642 30.35 3.00 -7.34
N THR A 643 31.51 2.81 -6.71
CA THR A 643 32.80 3.13 -7.34
C THR A 643 33.00 2.36 -8.64
N SER A 644 32.64 1.07 -8.69
CA SER A 644 32.70 0.30 -9.94
C SER A 644 31.67 0.78 -10.98
N ALA A 645 30.51 1.25 -10.52
CA ALA A 645 29.38 1.63 -11.35
C ALA A 645 29.52 3.04 -11.95
N ILE A 646 30.50 3.85 -11.52
CA ILE A 646 30.83 5.15 -12.15
C ILE A 646 31.04 4.99 -13.67
N SER A 647 31.66 3.89 -14.08
CA SER A 647 31.92 3.59 -15.50
C SER A 647 30.67 3.43 -16.37
N LEU A 648 29.48 3.31 -15.76
CA LEU A 648 28.20 3.19 -16.47
C LEU A 648 27.67 4.53 -16.98
N GLY A 649 28.27 5.67 -16.61
CA GLY A 649 27.86 7.00 -17.09
C GLY A 649 26.68 7.64 -16.35
N SER A 650 25.97 6.92 -15.49
CA SER A 650 24.94 7.52 -14.62
C SER A 650 25.59 8.52 -13.64
N PRO A 651 24.98 9.70 -13.39
CA PRO A 651 25.45 10.65 -12.38
C PRO A 651 25.15 10.20 -10.95
N LEU A 652 24.29 9.19 -10.75
CA LEU A 652 23.84 8.78 -9.42
C LEU A 652 24.98 8.24 -8.52
N PRO A 653 25.90 7.37 -8.99
CA PRO A 653 27.03 6.91 -8.18
C PRO A 653 27.90 8.04 -7.62
N HIS A 654 28.26 9.03 -8.44
CA HIS A 654 29.01 10.20 -7.97
C HIS A 654 28.24 10.97 -6.90
N ARG A 655 26.96 11.28 -7.17
CA ARG A 655 26.11 12.00 -6.23
C ARG A 655 26.03 11.31 -4.87
N LEU A 656 25.83 9.99 -4.84
CA LEU A 656 25.73 9.23 -3.58
C LEU A 656 27.07 9.12 -2.83
N LEU A 657 28.20 9.06 -3.54
CA LEU A 657 29.54 8.97 -2.91
C LEU A 657 30.06 10.31 -2.39
N GLU A 658 29.72 11.41 -3.06
CA GLU A 658 30.37 12.71 -2.85
C GLU A 658 29.51 13.69 -2.03
N ALA A 659 28.18 13.67 -2.20
CA ALA A 659 27.32 14.64 -1.53
C ALA A 659 27.30 14.44 -0.01
N ALA A 660 27.47 15.51 0.77
CA ALA A 660 27.36 15.48 2.23
C ALA A 660 25.93 15.21 2.69
N THR A 661 24.95 15.67 1.92
CA THR A 661 23.52 15.55 2.21
C THR A 661 22.77 15.14 0.95
N LEU A 662 21.60 14.53 1.13
CA LEU A 662 20.72 14.10 0.05
C LEU A 662 19.34 14.75 0.19
N ARG A 663 18.70 14.99 -0.94
CA ARG A 663 17.31 15.46 -0.99
C ARG A 663 16.39 14.24 -0.91
N SER A 664 15.56 14.20 0.12
CA SER A 664 14.63 13.11 0.39
C SER A 664 13.20 13.62 0.36
N LYS A 665 12.30 12.85 -0.27
CA LYS A 665 10.86 13.12 -0.17
C LYS A 665 10.40 13.02 1.29
N ALA A 666 9.57 13.97 1.69
CA ALA A 666 9.03 14.12 3.03
C ALA A 666 7.54 13.76 3.00
N ASN A 667 7.20 12.50 3.26
CA ASN A 667 5.84 11.98 3.11
C ASN A 667 4.87 12.56 4.15
N LEU A 668 5.34 12.81 5.38
CA LEU A 668 4.52 13.43 6.43
C LEU A 668 4.28 14.91 6.13
N LEU A 669 5.32 15.68 5.79
CA LEU A 669 5.15 17.08 5.40
C LEU A 669 4.31 17.21 4.12
N THR A 670 4.55 16.38 3.10
CA THR A 670 3.72 16.39 1.87
C THR A 670 2.23 16.23 2.22
N ARG A 671 1.90 15.35 3.18
CA ARG A 671 0.54 15.22 3.69
C ARG A 671 0.03 16.47 4.39
N LEU A 672 0.81 17.00 5.31
CA LEU A 672 0.47 18.19 6.10
C LEU A 672 0.40 19.46 5.25
N HIS A 673 0.87 19.42 4.01
CA HIS A 673 0.71 20.46 2.99
C HIS A 673 -0.51 20.23 2.08
N GLY A 674 -1.30 19.17 2.30
CA GLY A 674 -2.50 18.87 1.51
C GLY A 674 -2.23 18.53 0.05
N MET A 675 -0.99 18.17 -0.30
CA MET A 675 -0.59 17.92 -1.68
C MET A 675 -1.16 16.59 -2.18
N ASP A 676 -1.75 16.60 -3.39
CA ASP A 676 -2.08 15.40 -4.15
C ASP A 676 -0.97 15.19 -5.19
N GLU A 677 -0.19 14.13 -5.04
CA GLU A 677 0.96 13.88 -5.93
C GLU A 677 0.55 13.52 -7.37
N LEU A 678 -0.75 13.35 -7.64
CA LEU A 678 -1.27 13.21 -9.01
C LEU A 678 -1.43 14.56 -9.72
N VAL A 679 -1.40 15.67 -8.98
CA VAL A 679 -1.71 17.02 -9.48
C VAL A 679 -0.48 17.92 -9.38
N GLY A 680 -0.16 18.59 -10.49
CA GLY A 680 0.93 19.56 -10.59
C GLY A 680 2.19 19.01 -11.27
N PRO A 681 3.19 19.87 -11.51
CA PRO A 681 4.45 19.44 -12.10
C PRO A 681 5.32 18.63 -11.11
N VAL A 682 6.20 17.77 -11.65
CA VAL A 682 7.04 16.81 -10.91
C VAL A 682 7.97 17.48 -9.87
N ASP A 683 8.28 18.76 -10.09
CA ASP A 683 9.11 19.59 -9.22
C ASP A 683 8.43 19.97 -7.89
N THR A 684 7.10 20.12 -7.90
CA THR A 684 6.32 20.77 -6.83
C THR A 684 5.23 19.88 -6.25
N GLN A 685 4.97 18.72 -6.86
CA GLN A 685 3.95 17.76 -6.39
C GLN A 685 4.26 17.09 -5.04
N SER A 686 5.46 17.26 -4.46
CA SER A 686 5.81 16.75 -3.13
C SER A 686 6.82 17.62 -2.41
N VAL A 687 6.80 17.59 -1.07
CA VAL A 687 7.81 18.26 -0.25
C VAL A 687 9.09 17.42 -0.20
N TYR A 688 10.24 18.07 -0.42
CA TYR A 688 11.55 17.47 -0.25
C TYR A 688 12.34 18.18 0.86
N VAL A 689 12.99 17.39 1.70
CA VAL A 689 13.85 17.83 2.81
C VAL A 689 15.28 17.35 2.61
N THR A 690 16.22 17.93 3.34
CA THR A 690 17.63 17.56 3.25
C THR A 690 17.98 16.62 4.41
N VAL A 691 18.53 15.46 4.09
CA VAL A 691 18.95 14.44 5.06
C VAL A 691 20.45 14.20 4.97
N THR A 692 21.05 13.77 6.07
CA THR A 692 22.47 13.39 6.11
C THR A 692 22.73 12.18 5.21
N ASN A 693 23.81 12.19 4.43
CA ASN A 693 24.17 11.04 3.59
C ASN A 693 24.92 9.98 4.41
N PRO A 694 24.37 8.77 4.62
CA PRO A 694 25.03 7.74 5.43
C PRO A 694 26.28 7.13 4.76
N LEU A 695 26.56 7.43 3.48
CA LEU A 695 27.79 6.99 2.81
C LEU A 695 29.01 7.88 3.14
N ARG A 696 28.79 9.00 3.84
CA ARG A 696 29.84 9.95 4.24
C ARG A 696 30.25 9.80 5.72
N SER A 697 29.49 9.05 6.49
CA SER A 697 29.68 8.82 7.94
C SER A 697 30.53 7.60 8.26
#